data_AF-A0A250IPH1-F1
#
_entry.id   AF-A0A250IPH1-F1
#
_cell.length_a   1.000
_cell.length_b   1.000
_cell.length_c   1.000
_cell.angle_alpha   90.00
_cell.angle_beta   90.00
_cell.angle_gamma   90.00
#
_symmetry.space_group_name_H-M   'P 1'
#
loop_
_entity.id
_entity.type
_entity.pdbx_description
1 polymer ?
#
loop_
_entity_poly.entity_id
_entity_poly.type
_entity_poly.pdbx_seq_one_letter_code
_entity_poly.pdbx_strand_id
1 'polypeptide(L)'
;MELDGVNLLPGAVEEPLVEGVSALLEAVAALHRGTRRLAQVSLTEAHLELVLRRSGTDIDVQVASLSRPARLLRPPLRLDAEELTEAARVCGQSFLQDLVQVSPRTREEESAQTLERALRQLDEPTSLVRDQKPQPFSLRVPPATVPGFGFALDDADDVLRRAAKEKGPALASLLCPGEVWLALPERPVAWRAMGPAFLTALELTRQAADLARALEVGEPRFAFEPAGVRPELALDLKTGEARLGAATLSLGAKELMAAVYHLGQTLAVTLSEHERALASNPYLVELAERCREGLSHLRDVVRPAGEGTATPARAVPAPGSSRPLKVPGRLRRLRFESLWEQRKLADADEGRLMMSPKGVVYSSPDMACGFDRKTGKQQWRRAASHGVAASVDGYTLAASAARLCGFPGKGSGAAWMRGHEALRIGPQLLRHYGMLYTLADDRVALAIHELTGREVWRQTPPRTRRGYLSVHAHRALLATDSGYLYGLGLADGQVRFRMSASLPFLGAPVPWAKHFVALLGQGSNSALLLADAHTGESVWTFEMSLALPSTPLPSGKRLYIAGELEGEGVLVCVDSAGQARWQRALHLGPGPFALARLPGAVLVTSALGAAARVSDAGEVDWRLGAAGEQLTRALQPIVSRGVVLVPGERVRAVDPTRGDVLAEVRAGVGLMSLQADSRLNLYFLDEFGTLSAYRLGSHFAVVGD
;
A
#
# COMPACT_ATOMS: atom_id res chain seq x y z
N MET A 1 -6.15 -12.06 32.35
CA MET A 1 -6.50 -11.01 33.32
C MET A 1 -7.94 -11.22 33.73
N GLU A 2 -8.16 -11.60 34.98
CA GLU A 2 -9.48 -11.84 35.55
C GLU A 2 -9.63 -10.95 36.79
N LEU A 3 -10.81 -10.37 36.99
CA LEU A 3 -11.17 -9.67 38.21
C LEU A 3 -12.45 -10.29 38.74
N ASP A 4 -12.44 -10.77 39.99
CA ASP A 4 -13.59 -11.42 40.63
C ASP A 4 -14.23 -12.54 39.78
N GLY A 5 -13.39 -13.32 39.09
CA GLY A 5 -13.82 -14.42 38.21
C GLY A 5 -14.36 -13.98 36.84
N VAL A 6 -14.30 -12.69 36.51
CA VAL A 6 -14.69 -12.17 35.19
C VAL A 6 -13.46 -12.00 34.31
N ASN A 7 -13.40 -12.75 33.21
CA ASN A 7 -12.36 -12.59 32.20
C ASN A 7 -12.49 -11.21 31.52
N LEU A 8 -11.46 -10.38 31.70
CA LEU A 8 -11.40 -9.02 31.16
C LEU A 8 -10.95 -8.99 29.69
N LEU A 9 -10.26 -10.03 29.23
CA LEU A 9 -9.57 -10.12 27.94
C LEU A 9 -10.00 -11.38 27.16
N PRO A 10 -11.26 -11.47 26.71
CA PRO A 10 -11.72 -12.63 25.95
C PRO A 10 -10.92 -12.76 24.65
N GLY A 11 -10.36 -13.94 24.40
CA GLY A 11 -9.56 -14.24 23.21
C GLY A 11 -8.05 -13.99 23.32
N ALA A 12 -7.58 -13.36 24.41
CA ALA A 12 -6.14 -13.12 24.65
C ALA A 12 -5.46 -14.32 25.32
N VAL A 13 -5.53 -15.49 24.67
CA VAL A 13 -4.99 -16.75 25.21
C VAL A 13 -3.57 -17.04 24.68
N GLU A 14 -3.24 -16.52 23.50
CA GLU A 14 -1.96 -16.80 22.79
C GLU A 14 -0.98 -15.62 22.84
N GLU A 15 -1.22 -14.63 23.69
CA GLU A 15 -0.35 -13.45 23.79
C GLU A 15 1.06 -13.83 24.28
N PRO A 16 2.14 -13.26 23.69
CA PRO A 16 3.49 -13.43 24.20
C PRO A 16 3.60 -12.88 25.63
N LEU A 17 3.61 -13.78 26.62
CA LEU A 17 3.56 -13.42 28.05
C LEU A 17 4.66 -12.44 28.45
N VAL A 18 5.88 -12.61 27.94
CA VAL A 18 7.00 -11.70 28.26
C VAL A 18 6.73 -10.27 27.81
N GLU A 19 6.23 -10.09 26.60
CA GLU A 19 5.95 -8.77 26.04
C GLU A 19 4.72 -8.14 26.71
N GLY A 20 3.65 -8.91 26.88
CA GLY A 20 2.41 -8.43 27.49
C GLY A 20 2.59 -8.03 28.96
N VAL A 21 3.27 -8.85 29.76
CA VAL A 21 3.54 -8.54 31.17
C VAL A 21 4.50 -7.36 31.29
N SER A 22 5.56 -7.29 30.48
CA SER A 22 6.49 -6.16 30.49
C SER A 22 5.78 -4.84 30.17
N ALA A 23 4.97 -4.81 29.11
CA ALA A 23 4.22 -3.62 28.71
C ALA A 23 3.19 -3.19 29.76
N LEU A 24 2.52 -4.15 30.41
CA LEU A 24 1.59 -3.86 31.51
C LEU A 24 2.32 -3.24 32.71
N LEU A 25 3.47 -3.78 33.11
CA LEU A 25 4.26 -3.24 34.23
C LEU A 25 4.79 -1.84 33.91
N GLU A 26 5.28 -1.61 32.70
CA GLU A 26 5.69 -0.26 32.27
C GLU A 26 4.53 0.73 32.30
N ALA A 27 3.34 0.32 31.85
CA ALA A 27 2.15 1.15 31.87
C ALA A 27 1.75 1.52 33.31
N VAL A 28 1.68 0.54 34.22
CA VAL A 28 1.34 0.78 35.63
C VAL A 28 2.43 1.63 36.30
N ALA A 29 3.71 1.35 36.05
CA ALA A 29 4.82 2.12 36.60
C ALA A 29 4.78 3.59 36.13
N ALA A 30 4.49 3.83 34.86
CA ALA A 30 4.38 5.18 34.32
C ALA A 30 3.26 6.00 35.00
N LEU A 31 2.12 5.34 35.28
CA LEU A 31 0.99 5.94 36.01
C LEU A 31 1.31 6.17 37.49
N HIS A 32 1.96 5.20 38.16
CA HIS A 32 2.39 5.28 39.56
C HIS A 32 3.39 6.41 39.82
N ARG A 33 4.35 6.56 38.90
CA ARG A 33 5.37 7.61 38.94
C ARG A 33 4.84 8.99 38.53
N GLY A 34 3.59 9.08 38.08
CA GLY A 34 2.99 10.32 37.59
C GLY A 34 3.66 10.88 36.32
N THR A 35 4.44 10.06 35.61
CA THR A 35 5.12 10.47 34.36
C THR A 35 4.15 10.63 33.19
N ARG A 36 3.05 9.86 33.23
CA ARG A 36 1.92 9.94 32.31
C ARG A 36 0.65 9.67 33.11
N ARG A 37 -0.48 10.20 32.64
CA ARG A 37 -1.82 9.91 33.19
C ARG A 37 -2.62 8.95 32.34
N LEU A 38 -2.14 8.70 31.12
CA LEU A 38 -2.74 7.81 30.15
C LEU A 38 -1.68 6.84 29.65
N ALA A 39 -1.98 5.55 29.77
CA ALA A 39 -1.13 4.47 29.29
C ALA A 39 -1.94 3.52 28.41
N GLN A 40 -1.25 2.78 27.55
CA GLN A 40 -1.85 1.83 26.63
C GLN A 40 -0.96 0.60 26.54
N VAL A 41 -1.59 -0.57 26.56
CA VAL A 41 -0.93 -1.87 26.39
C VAL A 41 -1.62 -2.60 25.25
N SER A 42 -0.85 -2.94 24.23
CA SER A 42 -1.35 -3.64 23.04
C SER A 42 -1.25 -5.15 23.24
N LEU A 43 -2.35 -5.85 23.02
CA LEU A 43 -2.45 -7.30 22.97
C LEU A 43 -2.67 -7.69 21.51
N THR A 44 -1.59 -8.09 20.84
CA THR A 44 -1.53 -8.11 19.38
C THR A 44 -2.29 -9.26 18.77
N GLU A 45 -2.31 -10.42 19.42
CA GLU A 45 -2.95 -11.64 18.92
C GLU A 45 -4.47 -11.56 19.08
N ALA A 46 -4.93 -11.02 20.20
CA ALA A 46 -6.35 -10.78 20.47
C ALA A 46 -6.91 -9.53 19.78
N HIS A 47 -6.03 -8.70 19.21
CA HIS A 47 -6.36 -7.39 18.65
C HIS A 47 -7.08 -6.47 19.65
N LEU A 48 -6.60 -6.48 20.90
CA LEU A 48 -7.14 -5.68 22.00
C LEU A 48 -6.12 -4.64 22.45
N GLU A 49 -6.63 -3.51 22.93
CA GLU A 49 -5.83 -2.45 23.55
C GLU A 49 -6.39 -2.23 24.95
N LEU A 50 -5.56 -2.47 25.98
CA LEU A 50 -5.87 -1.99 27.31
C LEU A 50 -5.49 -0.53 27.39
N VAL A 51 -6.44 0.30 27.80
CA VAL A 51 -6.22 1.72 28.07
C VAL A 51 -6.38 1.93 29.56
N LEU A 52 -5.31 2.41 30.18
CA LEU A 52 -5.26 2.69 31.62
C LEU A 52 -5.19 4.20 31.82
N ARG A 53 -6.08 4.73 32.62
CA ARG A 53 -6.20 6.16 32.88
C ARG A 53 -6.20 6.44 34.37
N ARG A 54 -5.23 7.24 34.84
CA ARG A 54 -5.15 7.66 36.23
C ARG A 54 -6.13 8.80 36.50
N SER A 55 -7.02 8.62 37.47
CA SER A 55 -7.95 9.64 37.97
C SER A 55 -7.90 9.70 39.51
N GLY A 56 -7.10 10.62 40.05
CA GLY A 56 -6.94 10.77 41.50
C GLY A 56 -6.26 9.55 42.12
N THR A 57 -6.95 8.86 43.04
CA THR A 57 -6.49 7.62 43.67
C THR A 57 -6.72 6.37 42.83
N ASP A 58 -7.47 6.49 41.73
CA ASP A 58 -7.98 5.33 41.00
C ASP A 58 -7.38 5.26 39.59
N ILE A 59 -7.38 4.06 39.00
CA ILE A 59 -7.06 3.81 37.60
C ILE A 59 -8.29 3.21 36.91
N ASP A 60 -8.80 3.92 35.90
CA ASP A 60 -9.81 3.37 35.00
C ASP A 60 -9.12 2.50 33.94
N VAL A 61 -9.55 1.25 33.83
CA VAL A 61 -9.11 0.28 32.83
C VAL A 61 -10.22 0.07 31.81
N GLN A 62 -9.92 0.37 30.55
CA GLN A 62 -10.80 0.13 29.41
C GLN A 62 -10.16 -0.87 28.46
N VAL A 63 -10.99 -1.69 27.82
CA VAL A 63 -10.53 -2.65 26.81
C VAL A 63 -11.18 -2.29 25.48
N ALA A 64 -10.38 -1.73 24.56
CA ALA A 64 -10.80 -1.41 23.21
C ALA A 64 -10.44 -2.57 22.28
N SER A 65 -11.41 -3.02 21.48
CA SER A 65 -11.16 -3.93 20.37
C SER A 65 -11.04 -3.13 19.08
N LEU A 66 -9.93 -3.34 18.36
CA LEU A 66 -9.75 -2.81 17.01
C LEU A 66 -10.16 -3.81 15.92
N SER A 67 -10.54 -5.03 16.31
CA SER A 67 -11.22 -6.02 15.48
C SER A 67 -12.55 -5.50 14.96
N ARG A 68 -13.26 -6.32 14.18
CA ARG A 68 -14.57 -5.94 13.65
C ARG A 68 -15.69 -6.57 14.48
N PRO A 69 -16.60 -5.78 15.08
CA PRO A 69 -16.66 -4.31 15.04
C PRO A 69 -15.67 -3.65 16.02
N ALA A 70 -15.15 -2.47 15.65
CA ALA A 70 -14.30 -1.68 16.55
C ALA A 70 -15.14 -1.05 17.67
N ARG A 71 -14.86 -1.38 18.94
CA ARG A 71 -15.67 -0.96 20.09
C ARG A 71 -14.93 -1.11 21.41
N LEU A 72 -15.47 -0.49 22.47
CA LEU A 72 -15.13 -0.90 23.83
C LEU A 72 -15.83 -2.22 24.15
N LEU A 73 -15.10 -3.20 24.67
CA LEU A 73 -15.68 -4.50 25.01
C LEU A 73 -16.58 -4.45 26.25
N ARG A 74 -16.35 -3.47 27.12
CA ARG A 74 -17.06 -3.29 28.39
C ARG A 74 -16.96 -1.84 28.86
N PRO A 75 -17.83 -1.42 29.80
CA PRO A 75 -17.67 -0.16 30.52
C PRO A 75 -16.31 -0.08 31.23
N PRO A 76 -15.78 1.14 31.47
CA PRO A 76 -14.53 1.32 32.21
C PRO A 76 -14.61 0.68 33.59
N LEU A 77 -13.57 -0.06 33.95
CA LEU A 77 -13.42 -0.66 35.26
C LEU A 77 -12.55 0.24 36.12
N ARG A 78 -13.06 0.69 37.25
CA ARG A 78 -12.33 1.56 38.17
C ARG A 78 -11.66 0.74 39.26
N LEU A 79 -10.33 0.82 39.32
CA LEU A 79 -9.50 0.07 40.27
C LEU A 79 -8.80 1.05 41.21
N ASP A 80 -8.63 0.68 42.48
CA ASP A 80 -7.73 1.40 43.37
C ASP A 80 -6.30 1.27 42.83
N ALA A 81 -5.60 2.39 42.75
CA ALA A 81 -4.33 2.40 42.07
C ALA A 81 -3.17 1.87 42.92
N GLU A 82 -3.27 1.95 44.26
CA GLU A 82 -2.29 1.33 45.15
C GLU A 82 -2.43 -0.19 45.10
N GLU A 83 -3.67 -0.70 45.13
CA GLU A 83 -3.95 -2.14 44.97
C GLU A 83 -3.47 -2.67 43.61
N LEU A 84 -3.76 -1.96 42.50
CA LEU A 84 -3.30 -2.37 41.17
C LEU A 84 -1.77 -2.36 41.06
N THR A 85 -1.13 -1.37 41.68
CA THR A 85 0.34 -1.23 41.69
C THR A 85 0.99 -2.38 42.45
N GLU A 86 0.46 -2.71 43.62
CA GLU A 86 0.94 -3.82 44.44
C GLU A 86 0.72 -5.17 43.73
N ALA A 87 -0.47 -5.40 43.16
CA ALA A 87 -0.76 -6.61 42.41
C ALA A 87 0.17 -6.77 41.19
N ALA A 88 0.41 -5.69 40.44
CA ALA A 88 1.33 -5.69 39.31
C ALA A 88 2.76 -6.01 39.77
N ARG A 89 3.22 -5.39 40.86
CA ARG A 89 4.55 -5.60 41.45
C ARG A 89 4.75 -7.06 41.86
N VAL A 90 3.83 -7.64 42.62
CA VAL A 90 3.90 -9.05 43.06
C VAL A 90 3.90 -10.00 41.87
N CYS A 91 3.00 -9.78 40.90
CA CYS A 91 2.92 -10.60 39.69
C CYS A 91 4.21 -10.52 38.87
N GLY A 92 4.76 -9.32 38.66
CA GLY A 92 5.98 -9.12 37.88
C GLY A 92 7.22 -9.72 38.56
N GLN A 93 7.32 -9.66 39.89
CA GLN A 93 8.39 -10.29 40.65
C GLN A 93 8.36 -11.82 40.52
N SER A 94 7.18 -12.44 40.66
CA SER A 94 7.01 -13.89 40.46
C SER A 94 7.38 -14.30 39.04
N PHE A 95 6.88 -13.57 38.04
CA PHE A 95 7.14 -13.88 36.63
C PHE A 95 8.63 -13.75 36.26
N LEU A 96 9.33 -12.74 36.78
CA LEU A 96 10.78 -12.60 36.58
C LEU A 96 11.55 -13.78 37.19
N GLN A 97 11.15 -14.24 38.37
CA GLN A 97 11.76 -15.40 39.02
C GLN A 97 11.59 -16.66 38.16
N ASP A 98 10.38 -16.91 37.66
CA ASP A 98 10.09 -18.05 36.79
C ASP A 98 10.90 -17.99 35.49
N LEU A 99 10.99 -16.82 34.84
CA LEU A 99 11.79 -16.63 33.64
C LEU A 99 13.27 -16.95 33.85
N VAL A 100 13.86 -16.47 34.96
CA VAL A 100 15.26 -16.71 35.30
C VAL A 100 15.51 -18.20 35.60
N GLN A 101 14.55 -18.90 36.21
CA GLN A 101 14.66 -20.34 36.45
C GLN A 101 14.62 -21.14 35.15
N VAL A 102 13.75 -20.79 34.22
CA VAL A 102 13.58 -21.51 32.94
C VAL A 102 14.76 -21.24 31.98
N SER A 103 15.29 -20.02 31.95
CA SER A 103 16.40 -19.64 31.07
C SER A 103 17.28 -18.55 31.70
N PRO A 104 18.44 -18.91 32.29
CA PRO A 104 19.33 -17.94 32.93
C PRO A 104 19.91 -16.87 31.98
N ARG A 105 19.99 -17.17 30.68
CA ARG A 105 20.48 -16.24 29.65
C ARG A 105 19.47 -15.15 29.28
N THR A 106 18.19 -15.33 29.62
CA THR A 106 17.12 -14.37 29.30
C THR A 106 17.28 -13.05 30.05
N ARG A 107 18.10 -13.01 31.10
CA ARG A 107 18.44 -11.76 31.82
C ARG A 107 19.22 -10.75 30.96
N GLU A 108 19.90 -11.23 29.92
CA GLU A 108 20.63 -10.39 28.97
C GLU A 108 19.71 -9.81 27.88
N GLU A 109 18.47 -10.30 27.77
CA GLU A 109 17.49 -9.83 26.78
C GLU A 109 16.86 -8.49 27.20
N GLU A 110 16.57 -7.64 26.21
CA GLU A 110 16.03 -6.29 26.41
C GLU A 110 14.68 -6.29 27.15
N SER A 111 13.84 -7.31 26.93
CA SER A 111 12.54 -7.47 27.58
C SER A 111 12.68 -7.73 29.10
N ALA A 112 13.63 -8.56 29.51
CA ALA A 112 13.89 -8.82 30.93
C ALA A 112 14.47 -7.58 31.63
N GLN A 113 15.37 -6.84 30.97
CA GLN A 113 15.88 -5.57 31.49
C GLN A 113 14.78 -4.51 31.62
N THR A 114 13.82 -4.52 30.70
CA THR A 114 12.67 -3.62 30.71
C THR A 114 11.74 -3.94 31.88
N LEU A 115 11.47 -5.23 32.10
CA LEU A 115 10.69 -5.71 33.23
C LEU A 115 11.37 -5.40 34.58
N GLU A 116 12.68 -5.62 34.71
CA GLU A 116 13.44 -5.22 35.91
C GLU A 116 13.38 -3.70 36.16
N ARG A 117 13.47 -2.88 35.10
CA ARG A 117 13.35 -1.41 35.23
C ARG A 117 11.95 -0.99 35.70
N ALA A 118 10.89 -1.58 35.15
CA ALA A 118 9.53 -1.28 35.55
C ALA A 118 9.27 -1.67 37.02
N LEU A 119 9.73 -2.85 37.46
CA LEU A 119 9.62 -3.28 38.85
C LEU A 119 10.32 -2.32 39.83
N ARG A 120 11.54 -1.87 39.50
CA ARG A 120 12.24 -0.87 40.33
C ARG A 120 11.46 0.44 40.44
N GLN A 121 10.78 0.87 39.38
CA GLN A 121 9.95 2.08 39.41
C GLN A 121 8.69 1.90 40.26
N LEU A 122 8.13 0.69 40.35
CA LEU A 122 7.00 0.38 41.21
C LEU A 122 7.39 0.34 42.69
N ASP A 123 8.64 -0.02 43.02
CA ASP A 123 9.17 -0.01 44.40
C ASP A 123 9.42 1.42 44.94
N GLU A 124 9.56 2.41 44.05
CA GLU A 124 9.73 3.79 44.47
C GLU A 124 8.40 4.42 44.95
N PRO A 125 8.44 5.37 45.90
CA PRO A 125 7.23 6.01 46.40
C PRO A 125 6.45 6.73 45.29
N THR A 126 5.12 6.72 45.41
CA THR A 126 4.20 7.36 44.48
C THR A 126 4.52 8.84 44.34
N SER A 127 4.73 9.30 43.11
CA SER A 127 4.96 10.73 42.82
C SER A 127 3.72 11.30 42.15
N LEU A 128 2.75 11.75 42.96
CA LEU A 128 1.57 12.44 42.45
C LEU A 128 1.93 13.91 42.21
N VAL A 129 2.28 14.24 40.96
CA VAL A 129 2.36 15.65 40.55
C VAL A 129 0.96 16.26 40.69
N ARG A 130 0.86 17.35 41.45
CA ARG A 130 -0.37 18.11 41.77
C ARG A 130 -1.32 18.17 40.55
N ASP A 131 -2.53 17.64 40.71
CA ASP A 131 -3.56 17.61 39.67
C ASP A 131 -3.85 19.01 39.14
N GLN A 132 -3.60 19.22 37.83
CA GLN A 132 -4.28 20.30 37.14
C GLN A 132 -5.75 19.93 37.06
N LYS A 133 -6.61 20.82 37.59
CA LYS A 133 -8.07 20.66 37.57
C LYS A 133 -8.51 20.37 36.12
N PRO A 134 -9.25 19.27 35.85
CA PRO A 134 -9.71 18.96 34.51
C PRO A 134 -10.52 20.14 33.95
N GLN A 135 -10.37 20.41 32.66
CA GLN A 135 -11.16 21.40 31.94
C GLN A 135 -12.17 20.65 31.07
N PRO A 136 -13.33 20.26 31.64
CA PRO A 136 -14.30 19.49 30.91
C PRO A 136 -14.80 20.28 29.71
N PHE A 137 -15.00 19.61 28.59
CA PHE A 137 -15.69 20.19 27.45
C PHE A 137 -16.70 19.18 26.89
N SER A 138 -17.81 19.71 26.40
CA SER A 138 -18.78 18.94 25.63
C SER A 138 -18.98 19.65 24.31
N LEU A 139 -18.87 18.91 23.21
CA LEU A 139 -19.00 19.44 21.85
C LEU A 139 -20.01 18.59 21.10
N ARG A 140 -20.95 19.24 20.41
CA ARG A 140 -21.92 18.57 19.55
C ARG A 140 -21.82 19.12 18.13
N VAL A 141 -21.54 18.25 17.17
CA VAL A 141 -21.39 18.59 15.77
C VAL A 141 -22.53 17.95 14.97
N PRO A 142 -23.45 18.74 14.40
CA PRO A 142 -24.51 18.22 13.55
C PRO A 142 -23.93 17.70 12.21
N PRO A 143 -24.66 16.83 11.50
CA PRO A 143 -24.25 16.37 10.18
C PRO A 143 -24.18 17.54 9.19
N ALA A 144 -23.16 17.55 8.33
CA ALA A 144 -22.97 18.60 7.32
C ALA A 144 -24.00 18.53 6.17
N THR A 145 -24.57 17.35 5.92
CA THR A 145 -25.61 17.09 4.93
C THR A 145 -26.64 16.13 5.52
N VAL A 146 -27.86 16.12 5.00
CA VAL A 146 -28.91 15.19 5.40
C VAL A 146 -29.37 14.43 4.15
N PRO A 147 -29.28 13.10 4.13
CA PRO A 147 -28.88 12.19 5.21
C PRO A 147 -27.37 12.27 5.54
N GLY A 148 -27.03 12.14 6.82
CA GLY A 148 -25.66 12.32 7.29
C GLY A 148 -25.48 11.92 8.75
N PHE A 149 -24.22 11.75 9.18
CA PHE A 149 -23.92 11.45 10.57
C PHE A 149 -23.45 12.68 11.34
N GLY A 150 -23.98 12.86 12.55
CA GLY A 150 -23.47 13.82 13.53
C GLY A 150 -22.78 13.08 14.68
N PHE A 151 -22.03 13.81 15.49
CA PHE A 151 -21.38 13.26 16.69
C PHE A 151 -21.34 14.26 17.83
N ALA A 152 -21.25 13.73 19.05
CA ALA A 152 -20.97 14.49 20.25
C ALA A 152 -19.76 13.90 20.97
N LEU A 153 -18.97 14.77 21.57
CA LEU A 153 -17.83 14.44 22.42
C LEU A 153 -18.12 15.00 23.81
N ASP A 154 -17.95 14.18 24.85
CA ASP A 154 -18.11 14.59 26.25
C ASP A 154 -16.85 14.22 27.03
N ASP A 155 -15.92 15.17 27.11
CA ASP A 155 -14.60 14.96 27.71
C ASP A 155 -14.56 15.56 29.13
N ALA A 156 -15.30 14.94 30.05
CA ALA A 156 -15.33 15.38 31.44
C ALA A 156 -13.93 15.34 32.12
N ASP A 157 -13.05 14.46 31.63
CA ASP A 157 -11.76 14.13 32.25
C ASP A 157 -10.55 14.75 31.55
N ASP A 158 -10.78 15.63 30.56
CA ASP A 158 -9.75 16.36 29.80
C ASP A 158 -8.76 15.42 29.06
N VAL A 159 -9.27 14.27 28.56
CA VAL A 159 -8.51 13.20 27.89
C VAL A 159 -7.75 13.73 26.68
N LEU A 160 -8.40 14.46 25.79
CA LEU A 160 -7.81 14.92 24.52
C LEU A 160 -6.60 15.82 24.78
N ARG A 161 -6.77 16.79 25.67
CA ARG A 161 -5.75 17.79 25.99
C ARG A 161 -4.61 17.24 26.84
N ARG A 162 -4.91 16.38 27.82
CA ARG A 162 -3.89 15.72 28.63
C ARG A 162 -3.01 14.83 27.76
N ALA A 163 -3.62 14.03 26.89
CA ALA A 163 -2.87 13.21 25.94
C ALA A 163 -2.03 14.06 24.97
N ALA A 164 -2.54 15.19 24.48
CA ALA A 164 -1.77 16.12 23.65
C ALA A 164 -0.53 16.69 24.36
N LYS A 165 -0.67 17.12 25.62
CA LYS A 165 0.45 17.69 26.42
C LYS A 165 1.49 16.66 26.82
N GLU A 166 1.04 15.47 27.23
CA GLU A 166 1.91 14.41 27.76
C GLU A 166 2.52 13.53 26.66
N LYS A 167 2.23 13.81 25.37
CA LYS A 167 2.51 12.91 24.24
C LYS A 167 1.99 11.50 24.54
N GLY A 168 0.74 11.44 24.98
CA GLY A 168 0.05 10.23 25.38
C GLY A 168 -0.11 9.21 24.25
N PRO A 169 -0.53 7.99 24.59
CA PRO A 169 -0.67 6.91 23.62
C PRO A 169 -1.65 7.25 22.49
N ALA A 170 -1.33 6.79 21.28
CA ALA A 170 -2.02 7.22 20.08
C ALA A 170 -3.52 6.86 20.07
N LEU A 171 -3.91 5.62 20.41
CA LEU A 171 -5.35 5.26 20.41
C LEU A 171 -6.04 5.84 21.63
N ALA A 172 -5.45 5.67 22.82
CA ALA A 172 -6.04 6.13 24.07
C ALA A 172 -6.41 7.62 24.03
N SER A 173 -5.60 8.45 23.37
CA SER A 173 -5.86 9.88 23.18
C SER A 173 -7.11 10.22 22.36
N LEU A 174 -7.73 9.23 21.69
CA LEU A 174 -8.92 9.38 20.86
C LEU A 174 -10.16 8.72 21.47
N LEU A 175 -10.03 8.05 22.63
CA LEU A 175 -11.13 7.34 23.30
C LEU A 175 -11.95 8.26 24.21
N CYS A 176 -12.21 9.48 23.76
CA CYS A 176 -13.12 10.40 24.43
C CYS A 176 -14.56 9.85 24.35
N PRO A 177 -15.31 9.78 25.47
CA PRO A 177 -16.71 9.40 25.47
C PRO A 177 -17.56 10.30 24.56
N GLY A 178 -18.66 9.76 24.05
CA GLY A 178 -19.51 10.50 23.14
C GLY A 178 -20.67 9.69 22.58
N GLU A 179 -21.25 10.22 21.51
CA GLU A 179 -22.22 9.53 20.68
C GLU A 179 -22.02 9.86 19.21
N VAL A 180 -22.43 8.95 18.34
CA VAL A 180 -22.58 9.19 16.90
C VAL A 180 -24.00 8.82 16.52
N TRP A 181 -24.66 9.64 15.71
CA TRP A 181 -26.01 9.37 15.24
C TRP A 181 -26.15 9.58 13.74
N LEU A 182 -27.07 8.84 13.12
CA LEU A 182 -27.50 9.03 11.74
C LEU A 182 -28.75 9.91 11.72
N ALA A 183 -28.70 11.02 10.98
CA ALA A 183 -29.84 11.87 10.70
C ALA A 183 -30.34 11.63 9.27
N LEU A 184 -31.66 11.54 9.12
CA LEU A 184 -32.37 11.45 7.85
C LEU A 184 -33.39 12.60 7.75
N PRO A 185 -33.87 12.97 6.54
CA PRO A 185 -34.76 14.12 6.35
C PRO A 185 -36.02 14.10 7.26
N GLU A 186 -36.64 12.94 7.42
CA GLU A 186 -37.85 12.77 8.24
C GLU A 186 -37.55 12.24 9.66
N ARG A 187 -36.30 11.88 9.95
CA ARG A 187 -35.89 11.26 11.21
C ARG A 187 -34.55 11.84 11.66
N PRO A 188 -34.55 12.91 12.47
CA PRO A 188 -33.32 13.60 12.87
C PRO A 188 -32.36 12.72 13.68
N VAL A 189 -32.86 11.66 14.32
CA VAL A 189 -32.07 10.59 14.96
C VAL A 189 -32.64 9.25 14.54
N ALA A 190 -32.24 8.75 13.38
CA ALA A 190 -32.68 7.47 12.84
C ALA A 190 -31.94 6.27 13.48
N TRP A 191 -30.67 6.45 13.82
CA TRP A 191 -29.82 5.48 14.50
C TRP A 191 -28.83 6.20 15.41
N ARG A 192 -28.40 5.58 16.51
CA ARG A 192 -27.33 6.11 17.38
C ARG A 192 -26.45 5.00 17.95
N ALA A 193 -25.18 5.32 18.20
CA ALA A 193 -24.26 4.53 19.00
C ALA A 193 -23.63 5.37 20.10
N MET A 194 -23.62 4.83 21.32
CA MET A 194 -22.94 5.40 22.48
C MET A 194 -21.51 4.88 22.54
N GLY A 195 -20.57 5.74 22.93
CA GLY A 195 -19.16 5.39 23.13
C GLY A 195 -18.22 6.30 22.33
N PRO A 196 -16.93 5.92 22.24
CA PRO A 196 -15.96 6.76 21.55
C PRO A 196 -16.33 6.99 20.08
N ALA A 197 -16.52 8.26 19.72
CA ALA A 197 -16.88 8.65 18.36
C ALA A 197 -15.85 8.17 17.33
N PHE A 198 -14.56 8.14 17.72
CA PHE A 198 -13.48 7.62 16.89
C PHE A 198 -13.65 6.14 16.52
N LEU A 199 -13.93 5.25 17.48
CA LEU A 199 -14.11 3.82 17.19
C LEU A 199 -15.34 3.57 16.31
N THR A 200 -16.41 4.32 16.58
CA THR A 200 -17.64 4.25 15.77
C THR A 200 -17.38 4.70 14.33
N ALA A 201 -16.72 5.84 14.14
CA ALA A 201 -16.35 6.34 12.81
C ALA A 201 -15.37 5.38 12.09
N LEU A 202 -14.43 4.79 12.81
CA LEU A 202 -13.49 3.80 12.28
C LEU A 202 -14.23 2.58 11.71
N GLU A 203 -15.15 1.99 12.48
CA GLU A 203 -15.92 0.82 12.00
C GLU A 203 -16.87 1.19 10.86
N LEU A 204 -17.59 2.32 10.96
CA LEU A 204 -18.46 2.78 9.87
C LEU A 204 -17.67 2.97 8.58
N THR A 205 -16.48 3.56 8.65
CA THR A 205 -15.62 3.78 7.47
C THR A 205 -15.17 2.46 6.84
N ARG A 206 -14.89 1.42 7.65
CA ARG A 206 -14.61 0.07 7.15
C ARG A 206 -15.84 -0.56 6.48
N GLN A 207 -17.02 -0.40 7.08
CA GLN A 207 -18.29 -0.87 6.52
C GLN A 207 -18.66 -0.14 5.22
N ALA A 208 -18.34 1.15 5.09
CA ALA A 208 -18.51 1.90 3.84
C ALA A 208 -17.60 1.37 2.72
N ALA A 209 -16.37 0.95 3.04
CA ALA A 209 -15.49 0.29 2.07
C ALA A 209 -16.03 -1.09 1.64
N ASP A 210 -16.64 -1.85 2.57
CA ASP A 210 -17.34 -3.09 2.22
C ASP A 210 -18.54 -2.86 1.31
N LEU A 211 -19.33 -1.81 1.58
CA LEU A 211 -20.46 -1.40 0.74
C LEU A 211 -20.00 -0.95 -0.65
N ALA A 212 -18.88 -0.21 -0.76
CA ALA A 212 -18.28 0.15 -2.04
C ALA A 212 -17.92 -1.10 -2.85
N ARG A 213 -17.28 -2.08 -2.19
CA ARG A 213 -16.94 -3.38 -2.78
C ARG A 213 -18.20 -4.15 -3.25
N ALA A 214 -19.25 -4.18 -2.44
CA ALA A 214 -20.51 -4.84 -2.81
C ALA A 214 -21.15 -4.21 -4.06
N LEU A 215 -21.10 -2.88 -4.19
CA LEU A 215 -21.55 -2.16 -5.38
C LEU A 215 -20.70 -2.48 -6.62
N GLU A 216 -19.37 -2.51 -6.48
CA GLU A 216 -18.46 -2.83 -7.59
C GLU A 216 -18.65 -4.26 -8.12
N VAL A 217 -18.94 -5.21 -7.22
CA VAL A 217 -19.23 -6.61 -7.57
C VAL A 217 -20.65 -6.79 -8.14
N GLY A 218 -21.54 -5.79 -7.97
CA GLY A 218 -22.92 -5.85 -8.44
C GLY A 218 -23.81 -6.73 -7.55
N GLU A 219 -23.52 -6.79 -6.25
CA GLU A 219 -24.37 -7.50 -5.29
C GLU A 219 -25.77 -6.87 -5.25
N PRO A 220 -26.85 -7.67 -5.11
CA PRO A 220 -28.21 -7.13 -5.10
C PRO A 220 -28.57 -6.46 -3.78
N ARG A 221 -27.97 -6.89 -2.66
CA ARG A 221 -28.29 -6.42 -1.31
C ARG A 221 -27.06 -6.41 -0.44
N PHE A 222 -27.02 -5.49 0.51
CA PHE A 222 -25.95 -5.40 1.51
C PHE A 222 -26.55 -5.10 2.88
N ALA A 223 -26.27 -5.93 3.89
CA ALA A 223 -26.83 -5.79 5.23
C ALA A 223 -25.73 -5.85 6.28
N PHE A 224 -25.81 -4.96 7.28
CA PHE A 224 -24.86 -4.88 8.38
C PHE A 224 -25.47 -4.15 9.59
N GLU A 225 -24.98 -4.44 10.78
CA GLU A 225 -25.24 -3.61 11.96
C GLU A 225 -24.29 -2.40 11.93
N PRO A 226 -24.76 -1.15 11.78
CA PRO A 226 -23.87 0.01 11.71
C PRO A 226 -23.01 0.10 12.97
N ALA A 227 -21.69 0.19 12.80
CA ALA A 227 -20.72 0.11 13.89
C ALA A 227 -20.85 -1.12 14.84
N GLY A 228 -21.53 -2.18 14.40
CA GLY A 228 -21.87 -3.33 15.24
C GLY A 228 -22.93 -3.05 16.31
N VAL A 229 -23.77 -2.03 16.10
CA VAL A 229 -24.86 -1.64 17.01
C VAL A 229 -26.20 -1.76 16.29
N ARG A 230 -27.14 -2.48 16.91
CA ARG A 230 -28.50 -2.66 16.42
C ARG A 230 -29.28 -1.34 16.37
N PRO A 231 -30.27 -1.19 15.46
CA PRO A 231 -30.75 -2.20 14.50
C PRO A 231 -29.87 -2.37 13.24
N GLU A 232 -30.00 -3.53 12.59
CA GLU A 232 -29.38 -3.81 11.28
C GLU A 232 -29.91 -2.84 10.20
N LEU A 233 -28.99 -2.38 9.34
CA LEU A 233 -29.26 -1.62 8.13
C LEU A 233 -29.08 -2.53 6.91
N ALA A 234 -30.16 -2.75 6.17
CA ALA A 234 -30.18 -3.51 4.93
C ALA A 234 -30.46 -2.58 3.74
N LEU A 235 -29.63 -2.64 2.71
CA LEU A 235 -29.73 -1.84 1.49
C LEU A 235 -30.08 -2.75 0.32
N ASP A 236 -31.08 -2.35 -0.47
CA ASP A 236 -31.27 -2.90 -1.81
C ASP A 236 -30.48 -2.04 -2.79
N LEU A 237 -29.40 -2.62 -3.33
CA LEU A 237 -28.45 -1.89 -4.16
C LEU A 237 -28.98 -1.63 -5.57
N LYS A 238 -30.10 -2.25 -5.96
CA LYS A 238 -30.75 -2.05 -7.26
C LYS A 238 -31.81 -0.96 -7.20
N THR A 239 -32.64 -0.99 -6.16
CA THR A 239 -33.74 -0.02 -6.02
C THR A 239 -33.31 1.27 -5.30
N GLY A 240 -32.21 1.22 -4.54
CA GLY A 240 -31.75 2.34 -3.72
C GLY A 240 -32.58 2.53 -2.44
N GLU A 241 -33.39 1.54 -2.08
CA GLU A 241 -34.17 1.53 -0.84
C GLU A 241 -33.36 0.93 0.31
N ALA A 242 -33.55 1.48 1.51
CA ALA A 242 -32.91 1.01 2.72
C ALA A 242 -33.95 0.60 3.76
N ARG A 243 -33.61 -0.38 4.59
CA ARG A 243 -34.39 -0.78 5.76
C ARG A 243 -33.50 -0.77 6.99
N LEU A 244 -33.86 0.05 7.96
CA LEU A 244 -33.20 0.12 9.26
C LEU A 244 -34.14 -0.48 10.31
N GLY A 245 -33.86 -1.71 10.73
CA GLY A 245 -34.77 -2.49 11.57
C GLY A 245 -36.14 -2.72 10.90
N ALA A 246 -37.20 -2.19 11.50
CA ALA A 246 -38.57 -2.28 10.95
C ALA A 246 -38.95 -1.12 10.01
N ALA A 247 -38.09 -0.11 9.87
CA ALA A 247 -38.41 1.08 9.10
C ALA A 247 -37.78 1.06 7.71
N THR A 248 -38.58 1.31 6.68
CA THR A 248 -38.11 1.55 5.31
C THR A 248 -37.82 3.03 5.12
N LEU A 249 -36.72 3.36 4.45
CA LEU A 249 -36.23 4.71 4.23
C LEU A 249 -35.54 4.84 2.88
N SER A 250 -35.61 6.04 2.28
CA SER A 250 -34.90 6.39 1.06
C SER A 250 -33.47 6.78 1.42
N LEU A 251 -32.52 5.87 1.27
CA LEU A 251 -31.09 6.11 1.49
C LEU A 251 -30.29 5.27 0.51
N GLY A 252 -29.70 5.94 -0.48
CA GLY A 252 -28.88 5.26 -1.48
C GLY A 252 -27.54 4.81 -0.91
N ALA A 253 -26.95 3.75 -1.49
CA ALA A 253 -25.66 3.25 -1.06
C ALA A 253 -24.52 4.29 -1.22
N LYS A 254 -24.49 5.01 -2.35
CA LYS A 254 -23.53 6.12 -2.58
C LYS A 254 -23.67 7.25 -1.56
N GLU A 255 -24.91 7.58 -1.22
CA GLU A 255 -25.26 8.63 -0.28
C GLU A 255 -24.85 8.26 1.15
N LEU A 256 -25.11 7.02 1.57
CA LEU A 256 -24.65 6.50 2.85
C LEU A 256 -23.12 6.47 2.95
N MET A 257 -22.42 6.02 1.91
CA MET A 257 -20.96 6.04 1.90
C MET A 257 -20.41 7.46 2.01
N ALA A 258 -20.98 8.42 1.28
CA ALA A 258 -20.60 9.83 1.37
C ALA A 258 -20.82 10.37 2.80
N ALA A 259 -21.98 10.08 3.40
CA ALA A 259 -22.28 10.44 4.78
C ALA A 259 -21.27 9.90 5.79
N VAL A 260 -20.85 8.63 5.66
CA VAL A 260 -19.84 8.01 6.51
C VAL A 260 -18.46 8.66 6.32
N TYR A 261 -18.04 8.89 5.09
CA TYR A 261 -16.73 9.53 4.86
C TYR A 261 -16.71 10.99 5.31
N HIS A 262 -17.83 11.71 5.19
CA HIS A 262 -17.96 13.04 5.77
C HIS A 262 -17.85 13.01 7.29
N LEU A 263 -18.46 12.03 7.99
CA LEU A 263 -18.28 11.85 9.43
C LEU A 263 -16.81 11.76 9.82
N GLY A 264 -16.06 10.87 9.16
CA GLY A 264 -14.64 10.67 9.49
C GLY A 264 -13.79 11.92 9.21
N GLN A 265 -14.07 12.66 8.14
CA GLN A 265 -13.39 13.94 7.86
C GLN A 265 -13.72 15.00 8.89
N THR A 266 -15.01 15.21 9.19
CA THR A 266 -15.45 16.22 10.16
C THR A 266 -14.90 15.89 11.54
N LEU A 267 -14.96 14.63 11.98
CA LEU A 267 -14.39 14.20 13.26
C LEU A 267 -12.88 14.48 13.32
N ALA A 268 -12.13 14.15 12.27
CA ALA A 268 -10.69 14.39 12.22
C ALA A 268 -10.33 15.88 12.28
N VAL A 269 -11.05 16.72 11.54
CA VAL A 269 -10.87 18.18 11.57
C VAL A 269 -11.21 18.73 12.95
N THR A 270 -12.38 18.37 13.50
CA THR A 270 -12.84 18.86 14.79
C THR A 270 -11.87 18.52 15.93
N LEU A 271 -11.39 17.28 16.01
CA LEU A 271 -10.41 16.88 17.03
C LEU A 271 -9.07 17.62 16.86
N SER A 272 -8.63 17.83 15.62
CA SER A 272 -7.38 18.54 15.30
C SER A 272 -7.47 20.04 15.57
N GLU A 273 -8.63 20.66 15.36
CA GLU A 273 -8.89 22.07 15.65
C GLU A 273 -8.97 22.33 17.14
N HIS A 274 -9.59 21.40 17.89
CA HIS A 274 -9.66 21.48 19.34
C HIS A 274 -8.28 21.33 19.97
N GLU A 275 -7.51 20.31 19.57
CA GLU A 275 -6.15 20.06 20.06
C GLU A 275 -5.17 19.79 18.91
N ARG A 276 -4.38 20.82 18.54
CA ARG A 276 -3.47 20.78 17.37
C ARG A 276 -2.46 19.63 17.40
N ALA A 277 -2.07 19.15 18.58
CA ALA A 277 -1.14 18.01 18.68
C ALA A 277 -1.75 16.71 18.12
N LEU A 278 -3.09 16.57 18.15
CA LEU A 278 -3.81 15.43 17.59
C LEU A 278 -3.78 15.41 16.06
N ALA A 279 -3.46 16.53 15.39
CA ALA A 279 -3.32 16.56 13.93
C ALA A 279 -2.22 15.61 13.41
N SER A 280 -1.23 15.29 14.26
CA SER A 280 -0.20 14.29 13.97
C SER A 280 -0.49 12.89 14.50
N ASN A 281 -1.67 12.68 15.11
CA ASN A 281 -2.06 11.36 15.61
C ASN A 281 -2.23 10.38 14.43
N PRO A 282 -1.52 9.23 14.41
CA PRO A 282 -1.50 8.33 13.27
C PRO A 282 -2.89 7.77 12.92
N TYR A 283 -3.72 7.47 13.92
CA TYR A 283 -5.07 6.94 13.72
C TYR A 283 -6.01 7.99 13.11
N LEU A 284 -5.87 9.25 13.54
CA LEU A 284 -6.69 10.35 13.05
C LEU A 284 -6.32 10.73 11.61
N VAL A 285 -5.02 10.74 11.30
CA VAL A 285 -4.51 10.95 9.94
C VAL A 285 -5.00 9.84 9.01
N GLU A 286 -4.92 8.58 9.41
CA GLU A 286 -5.41 7.45 8.62
C GLU A 286 -6.91 7.55 8.34
N LEU A 287 -7.72 7.83 9.36
CA LEU A 287 -9.16 8.02 9.20
C LEU A 287 -9.47 9.14 8.19
N ALA A 288 -8.77 10.27 8.29
CA ALA A 288 -8.95 11.41 7.39
C ALA A 288 -8.55 11.09 5.94
N GLU A 289 -7.42 10.41 5.71
CA GLU A 289 -6.96 10.00 4.39
C GLU A 289 -7.94 9.00 3.76
N ARG A 290 -8.32 7.94 4.50
CA ARG A 290 -9.29 6.93 4.02
C ARG A 290 -10.62 7.56 3.60
N CYS A 291 -11.11 8.52 4.39
CA CYS A 291 -12.35 9.23 4.05
C CYS A 291 -12.18 10.15 2.83
N ARG A 292 -11.02 10.79 2.67
CA ARG A 292 -10.71 11.63 1.49
C ARG A 292 -10.62 10.81 0.22
N GLU A 293 -9.96 9.65 0.27
CA GLU A 293 -9.90 8.70 -0.84
C GLU A 293 -11.29 8.18 -1.19
N GLY A 294 -12.05 7.73 -0.17
CA GLY A 294 -13.43 7.26 -0.33
C GLY A 294 -14.33 8.29 -1.02
N LEU A 295 -14.33 9.54 -0.56
CA LEU A 295 -15.10 10.62 -1.21
C LEU A 295 -14.63 10.92 -2.63
N SER A 296 -13.34 10.74 -2.92
CA SER A 296 -12.79 10.87 -4.27
C SER A 296 -13.38 9.81 -5.21
N HIS A 297 -13.53 8.56 -4.74
CA HIS A 297 -14.09 7.46 -5.51
C HIS A 297 -15.60 7.60 -5.77
N LEU A 298 -16.33 8.26 -4.88
CA LEU A 298 -17.78 8.50 -5.03
C LEU A 298 -18.12 9.60 -6.02
N ARG A 299 -17.15 10.46 -6.37
CA ARG A 299 -17.34 11.46 -7.42
C ARG A 299 -17.47 10.74 -8.75
N ASP A 300 -18.65 10.81 -9.36
CA ASP A 300 -18.84 10.30 -10.71
C ASP A 300 -17.80 10.91 -11.65
N VAL A 301 -17.33 10.09 -12.61
CA VAL A 301 -16.55 10.60 -13.74
C VAL A 301 -17.41 11.69 -14.39
N VAL A 302 -16.95 12.94 -14.30
CA VAL A 302 -17.57 14.06 -14.99
C VAL A 302 -17.62 13.71 -16.48
N ARG A 303 -18.77 13.21 -16.94
CA ARG A 303 -19.08 13.16 -18.36
C ARG A 303 -19.33 14.61 -18.76
N PRO A 304 -18.58 15.18 -19.72
CA PRO A 304 -18.89 16.51 -20.21
C PRO A 304 -20.35 16.50 -20.71
N ALA A 305 -21.15 17.42 -20.19
CA ALA A 305 -22.53 17.60 -20.62
C ALA A 305 -22.56 17.94 -22.11
N GLY A 306 -23.58 17.41 -22.79
CA GLY A 306 -23.83 17.64 -24.22
C GLY A 306 -23.94 19.11 -24.58
N GLU A 307 -23.66 19.35 -25.85
CA GLU A 307 -23.63 20.64 -26.56
C GLU A 307 -24.65 21.66 -26.06
N GLY A 308 -24.14 22.72 -25.43
CA GLY A 308 -24.86 23.95 -25.17
C GLY A 308 -23.86 25.09 -25.25
N THR A 309 -24.04 25.97 -26.23
CA THR A 309 -23.20 27.14 -26.50
C THR A 309 -23.15 28.05 -25.28
N ALA A 310 -22.04 27.99 -24.53
CA ALA A 310 -21.73 28.96 -23.50
C ALA A 310 -20.23 29.30 -23.54
N THR A 311 -19.97 30.59 -23.66
CA THR A 311 -18.66 31.26 -23.71
C THR A 311 -17.78 30.84 -22.53
N PRO A 312 -16.47 30.55 -22.73
CA PRO A 312 -15.65 30.03 -21.65
C PRO A 312 -15.31 31.13 -20.64
N ALA A 313 -15.83 30.99 -19.43
CA ALA A 313 -15.25 31.61 -18.25
C ALA A 313 -13.87 30.99 -17.99
N ARG A 314 -12.89 31.85 -17.74
CA ARG A 314 -11.46 31.55 -17.71
C ARG A 314 -11.11 30.68 -16.49
N ALA A 315 -10.96 29.38 -16.69
CA ALA A 315 -10.44 28.45 -15.69
C ALA A 315 -8.92 28.60 -15.51
N VAL A 316 -8.48 28.72 -14.26
CA VAL A 316 -7.08 28.63 -13.86
C VAL A 316 -6.66 27.15 -13.84
N PRO A 317 -5.61 26.73 -14.56
CA PRO A 317 -5.25 25.31 -14.63
C PRO A 317 -4.49 24.83 -13.39
N ALA A 318 -4.86 23.65 -12.89
CA ALA A 318 -4.04 22.86 -11.97
C ALA A 318 -2.76 22.36 -12.70
N PRO A 319 -1.61 22.30 -12.01
CA PRO A 319 -0.34 21.90 -12.63
C PRO A 319 -0.20 20.38 -12.60
N GLY A 320 -0.37 19.70 -13.74
CA GLY A 320 -0.08 18.26 -13.77
C GLY A 320 -0.32 17.53 -15.09
N SER A 321 -1.32 17.91 -15.89
CA SER A 321 -1.48 17.30 -17.22
C SER A 321 -0.46 17.92 -18.18
N SER A 322 0.63 17.19 -18.46
CA SER A 322 1.57 17.59 -19.51
C SER A 322 0.83 17.64 -20.84
N ARG A 323 0.72 18.84 -21.40
CA ARG A 323 0.30 19.01 -22.80
C ARG A 323 1.28 18.21 -23.69
N PRO A 324 0.80 17.50 -24.74
CA PRO A 324 1.69 16.97 -25.78
C PRO A 324 2.60 18.12 -26.26
N LEU A 325 3.80 17.80 -26.78
CA LEU A 325 4.67 18.81 -27.37
C LEU A 325 3.82 19.66 -28.34
N LYS A 326 3.48 20.89 -27.94
CA LYS A 326 2.66 21.78 -28.75
C LYS A 326 3.56 22.28 -29.84
N VAL A 327 3.54 21.61 -30.98
CA VAL A 327 4.19 22.13 -32.18
C VAL A 327 3.22 21.97 -33.34
N PRO A 328 2.79 23.06 -33.98
CA PRO A 328 2.25 22.98 -35.32
C PRO A 328 3.42 22.58 -36.24
N GLY A 329 3.67 21.28 -36.40
CA GLY A 329 4.80 20.77 -37.19
C GLY A 329 5.33 19.42 -36.75
N ARG A 330 6.02 18.74 -37.67
CA ARG A 330 6.57 17.38 -37.51
C ARG A 330 7.93 17.42 -36.81
N LEU A 331 8.10 16.64 -35.74
CA LEU A 331 9.39 16.46 -35.06
C LEU A 331 10.42 15.80 -35.99
N ARG A 332 11.60 16.40 -36.09
CA ARG A 332 12.71 15.92 -36.95
C ARG A 332 13.93 15.52 -36.15
N ARG A 333 14.23 16.22 -35.06
CA ARG A 333 15.42 15.98 -34.24
C ARG A 333 15.19 16.37 -32.79
N LEU A 334 15.74 15.58 -31.88
CA LEU A 334 15.83 15.90 -30.45
C LEU A 334 17.32 16.03 -30.07
N ARG A 335 17.61 16.88 -29.09
CA ARG A 335 18.95 17.01 -28.52
C ARG A 335 18.88 16.83 -27.01
N PHE A 336 19.67 15.89 -26.51
CA PHE A 336 19.82 15.63 -25.09
C PHE A 336 21.15 16.18 -24.59
N GLU A 337 21.13 16.76 -23.39
CA GLU A 337 22.30 17.30 -22.71
C GLU A 337 22.48 16.53 -21.41
N SER A 338 23.72 16.18 -21.06
CA SER A 338 24.00 15.60 -19.75
C SER A 338 23.59 16.59 -18.66
N LEU A 339 22.85 16.10 -17.67
CA LEU A 339 22.32 16.89 -16.57
C LEU A 339 23.14 16.65 -15.30
N TRP A 340 23.28 15.38 -14.91
CA TRP A 340 24.08 14.95 -13.77
C TRP A 340 24.36 13.45 -13.85
N GLU A 341 25.32 12.99 -13.06
CA GLU A 341 25.71 11.58 -12.96
C GLU A 341 25.92 11.21 -11.48
N GLN A 342 25.51 10.00 -11.09
CA GLN A 342 25.77 9.40 -9.79
C GLN A 342 26.43 8.05 -9.98
N ARG A 343 27.45 7.74 -9.18
CA ARG A 343 28.23 6.51 -9.28
C ARG A 343 28.15 5.69 -8.00
N LYS A 344 28.64 4.45 -8.06
CA LYS A 344 28.76 3.53 -6.92
C LYS A 344 27.39 3.05 -6.40
N LEU A 345 26.47 2.77 -7.32
CA LEU A 345 25.24 2.06 -6.99
C LEU A 345 25.52 0.55 -7.00
N ALA A 346 25.42 -0.10 -5.85
CA ALA A 346 25.65 -1.54 -5.72
C ALA A 346 24.54 -2.35 -6.41
N ASP A 347 24.89 -3.54 -6.89
CA ASP A 347 23.98 -4.56 -7.46
C ASP A 347 23.09 -4.00 -8.59
N ALA A 348 23.71 -3.31 -9.55
CA ALA A 348 23.00 -2.64 -10.64
C ALA A 348 22.26 -3.60 -11.59
N ASP A 349 22.73 -4.84 -11.68
CA ASP A 349 22.13 -5.95 -12.43
C ASP A 349 20.75 -6.36 -11.89
N GLU A 350 20.62 -6.42 -10.56
CA GLU A 350 19.36 -6.65 -9.85
C GLU A 350 18.62 -5.37 -9.48
N GLY A 351 19.27 -4.23 -9.74
CA GLY A 351 18.77 -2.89 -9.50
C GLY A 351 17.56 -2.52 -10.35
N ARG A 352 16.68 -1.71 -9.76
CA ARG A 352 15.47 -1.16 -10.36
C ARG A 352 15.47 0.35 -10.24
N LEU A 353 15.21 1.02 -11.36
CA LEU A 353 15.04 2.46 -11.40
C LEU A 353 13.55 2.79 -11.52
N MET A 354 13.04 3.65 -10.64
CA MET A 354 11.64 4.04 -10.56
C MET A 354 11.48 5.56 -10.54
N MET A 355 10.48 6.07 -11.26
CA MET A 355 10.18 7.50 -11.32
C MET A 355 9.13 7.89 -10.30
N SER A 356 9.51 8.74 -9.34
CA SER A 356 8.58 9.35 -8.40
C SER A 356 8.27 10.80 -8.80
N PRO A 357 7.14 11.38 -8.36
CA PRO A 357 6.90 12.83 -8.48
C PRO A 357 7.99 13.68 -7.80
N LYS A 358 8.70 13.13 -6.81
CA LYS A 358 9.69 13.82 -5.97
C LYS A 358 11.14 13.66 -6.49
N GLY A 359 11.38 12.82 -7.49
CA GLY A 359 12.73 12.46 -7.93
C GLY A 359 12.85 11.03 -8.46
N VAL A 360 14.09 10.58 -8.61
CA VAL A 360 14.44 9.23 -9.08
C VAL A 360 14.68 8.33 -7.88
N VAL A 361 14.09 7.14 -7.86
CA VAL A 361 14.31 6.13 -6.81
C VAL A 361 15.06 4.96 -7.43
N TYR A 362 16.15 4.57 -6.79
CA TYR A 362 16.92 3.37 -7.09
C TYR A 362 16.71 2.35 -5.97
N SER A 363 16.48 1.08 -6.30
CA SER A 363 16.41 -0.02 -5.35
C SER A 363 17.13 -1.24 -5.91
N SER A 364 18.02 -1.81 -5.12
CA SER A 364 18.72 -3.08 -5.36
C SER A 364 18.58 -3.96 -4.11
N PRO A 365 19.00 -5.24 -4.16
CA PRO A 365 18.93 -6.12 -2.99
C PRO A 365 19.51 -5.48 -1.74
N ASP A 366 20.71 -4.90 -1.76
CA ASP A 366 21.35 -4.42 -0.55
C ASP A 366 21.20 -2.90 -0.30
N MET A 367 20.58 -2.14 -1.22
CA MET A 367 20.52 -0.69 -1.13
C MET A 367 19.31 -0.05 -1.82
N ALA A 368 18.79 1.05 -1.27
CA ALA A 368 17.91 1.98 -1.98
C ALA A 368 18.34 3.45 -1.80
N CYS A 369 18.19 4.24 -2.85
CA CYS A 369 18.56 5.66 -2.88
C CYS A 369 17.48 6.50 -3.55
N GLY A 370 17.31 7.73 -3.07
CA GLY A 370 16.48 8.75 -3.73
C GLY A 370 17.32 9.93 -4.20
N PHE A 371 17.13 10.35 -5.45
CA PHE A 371 17.87 11.46 -6.07
C PHE A 371 16.94 12.59 -6.50
N ASP A 372 17.37 13.83 -6.26
CA ASP A 372 16.69 14.99 -6.80
C ASP A 372 16.77 15.01 -8.33
N ARG A 373 15.62 15.22 -8.97
CA ARG A 373 15.49 15.15 -10.43
C ARG A 373 16.39 16.14 -11.17
N LYS A 374 16.58 17.34 -10.63
CA LYS A 374 17.27 18.44 -11.33
C LYS A 374 18.76 18.46 -11.05
N THR A 375 19.14 18.20 -9.81
CA THR A 375 20.52 18.38 -9.33
C THR A 375 21.28 17.06 -9.22
N GLY A 376 20.57 15.92 -9.21
CA GLY A 376 21.17 14.62 -8.92
C GLY A 376 21.59 14.46 -7.47
N LYS A 377 21.34 15.45 -6.60
CA LYS A 377 21.71 15.38 -5.19
C LYS A 377 20.96 14.22 -4.54
N GLN A 378 21.71 13.31 -3.91
CA GLN A 378 21.16 12.24 -3.09
C GLN A 378 20.36 12.84 -1.93
N GLN A 379 19.05 12.59 -1.91
CA GLN A 379 18.14 13.05 -0.87
C GLN A 379 18.15 12.11 0.33
N TRP A 380 18.27 10.81 0.08
CA TRP A 380 18.36 9.77 1.09
C TRP A 380 19.04 8.52 0.51
N ARG A 381 19.63 7.72 1.40
CA ARG A 381 20.23 6.41 1.11
C ARG A 381 19.93 5.45 2.25
N ARG A 382 19.60 4.22 1.91
CA ARG A 382 19.37 3.10 2.83
C ARG A 382 20.18 1.92 2.32
N ALA A 383 20.92 1.29 3.21
CA ALA A 383 21.63 0.06 2.92
C ALA A 383 21.48 -0.85 4.14
N ALA A 384 21.31 -2.14 3.92
CA ALA A 384 21.09 -3.09 4.99
C ALA A 384 21.57 -4.48 4.60
N SER A 385 22.02 -5.26 5.58
CA SER A 385 22.69 -6.54 5.34
C SER A 385 21.75 -7.68 4.92
N HIS A 386 20.46 -7.56 5.21
CA HIS A 386 19.42 -8.54 4.86
C HIS A 386 18.41 -7.91 3.90
N GLY A 387 18.89 -6.97 3.11
CA GLY A 387 18.17 -6.45 1.97
C GLY A 387 17.32 -5.22 2.23
N VAL A 388 16.97 -4.55 1.13
CA VAL A 388 16.26 -3.30 1.08
C VAL A 388 15.18 -3.41 0.01
N ALA A 389 13.95 -3.04 0.35
CA ALA A 389 12.85 -2.96 -0.61
C ALA A 389 12.37 -1.51 -0.70
N ALA A 390 12.20 -0.96 -1.90
CA ALA A 390 11.68 0.39 -2.06
C ALA A 390 10.51 0.48 -3.04
N SER A 391 9.59 1.39 -2.73
CA SER A 391 8.42 1.69 -3.56
C SER A 391 8.70 2.91 -4.46
N VAL A 392 7.86 3.08 -5.47
CA VAL A 392 8.00 4.15 -6.48
C VAL A 392 8.00 5.55 -5.86
N ASP A 393 7.27 5.78 -4.78
CA ASP A 393 7.18 7.06 -4.07
C ASP A 393 8.29 7.28 -3.03
N GLY A 394 9.18 6.31 -2.87
CA GLY A 394 10.37 6.37 -2.02
C GLY A 394 10.18 5.81 -0.61
N TYR A 395 9.07 5.13 -0.31
CA TYR A 395 8.99 4.35 0.92
C TYR A 395 10.02 3.22 0.85
N THR A 396 10.77 3.00 1.92
CA THR A 396 11.82 1.99 1.96
C THR A 396 11.69 1.12 3.20
N LEU A 397 11.82 -0.20 3.02
CA LEU A 397 12.08 -1.16 4.08
C LEU A 397 13.55 -1.54 4.06
N ALA A 398 14.18 -1.59 5.23
CA ALA A 398 15.58 -2.01 5.36
C ALA A 398 15.68 -3.09 6.44
N ALA A 399 16.17 -4.27 6.08
CA ALA A 399 16.27 -5.41 6.97
C ALA A 399 17.73 -5.71 7.34
N SER A 400 17.95 -5.99 8.60
CA SER A 400 19.19 -6.56 9.15
C SER A 400 18.88 -7.93 9.77
N ALA A 401 19.89 -8.59 10.34
CA ALA A 401 19.72 -9.91 10.94
C ALA A 401 18.67 -9.94 12.06
N ALA A 402 18.42 -8.81 12.74
CA ALA A 402 17.53 -8.74 13.89
C ALA A 402 16.43 -7.67 13.78
N ARG A 403 16.50 -6.78 12.79
CA ARG A 403 15.62 -5.60 12.71
C ARG A 403 15.11 -5.34 11.32
N LEU A 404 13.83 -4.99 11.22
CA LEU A 404 13.20 -4.41 10.04
C LEU A 404 12.80 -2.97 10.35
N CYS A 405 13.23 -2.05 9.48
CA CYS A 405 13.00 -0.62 9.64
C CYS A 405 12.20 -0.07 8.46
N GLY A 406 11.15 0.69 8.74
CA GLY A 406 10.35 1.37 7.72
C GLY A 406 10.66 2.86 7.61
N PHE A 407 10.78 3.36 6.39
CA PHE A 407 11.12 4.75 6.10
C PHE A 407 10.14 5.35 5.08
N PRO A 408 9.32 6.37 5.45
CA PRO A 408 8.36 7.01 4.55
C PRO A 408 9.01 7.99 3.54
N GLY A 409 10.29 7.80 3.19
CA GLY A 409 11.03 8.63 2.24
C GLY A 409 12.14 9.47 2.88
N LYS A 410 12.11 10.80 2.66
CA LYS A 410 13.28 11.70 2.84
C LYS A 410 13.83 11.83 4.26
N GLY A 411 13.04 11.53 5.30
CA GLY A 411 13.52 11.62 6.69
C GLY A 411 14.72 10.71 6.92
N SER A 412 15.63 11.05 7.82
CA SER A 412 16.78 10.18 8.17
C SER A 412 16.39 9.06 9.15
N GLY A 413 15.38 9.29 9.99
CA GLY A 413 14.88 8.32 10.97
C GLY A 413 13.91 7.31 10.38
N ALA A 414 13.94 6.09 10.92
CA ALA A 414 12.90 5.10 10.67
C ALA A 414 11.61 5.57 11.35
N ALA A 415 10.47 5.46 10.66
CA ALA A 415 9.16 5.73 11.26
C ALA A 415 8.82 4.69 12.33
N TRP A 416 9.31 3.46 12.14
CA TRP A 416 9.18 2.37 13.09
C TRP A 416 10.33 1.38 12.90
N MET A 417 10.55 0.58 13.94
CA MET A 417 11.48 -0.54 13.95
C MET A 417 10.77 -1.76 14.56
N ARG A 418 11.05 -2.94 14.01
CA ARG A 418 10.51 -4.23 14.49
C ARG A 418 11.61 -5.28 14.53
N GLY A 419 11.44 -6.28 15.39
CA GLY A 419 12.22 -7.51 15.33
C GLY A 419 12.04 -8.17 13.96
N HIS A 420 13.10 -8.82 13.46
CA HIS A 420 13.09 -9.46 12.15
C HIS A 420 13.88 -10.76 12.20
N GLU A 421 13.38 -11.80 11.54
CA GLU A 421 13.90 -13.17 11.58
C GLU A 421 15.03 -13.40 10.56
N ALA A 422 15.88 -12.41 10.33
CA ALA A 422 17.00 -12.49 9.37
C ALA A 422 16.64 -12.94 7.93
N LEU A 423 15.39 -12.79 7.48
CA LEU A 423 15.02 -13.08 6.10
C LEU A 423 15.51 -11.96 5.16
N ARG A 424 16.02 -12.29 3.97
CA ARG A 424 16.38 -11.25 2.99
C ARG A 424 15.14 -10.66 2.36
N ILE A 425 14.99 -9.34 2.27
CA ILE A 425 13.83 -8.70 1.62
C ILE A 425 14.20 -7.96 0.34
N GLY A 426 13.20 -7.72 -0.51
CA GLY A 426 13.29 -6.78 -1.63
C GLY A 426 13.85 -7.41 -2.91
N PRO A 427 14.17 -6.61 -3.93
CA PRO A 427 14.13 -5.15 -3.97
C PRO A 427 12.73 -4.54 -4.18
N GLN A 428 11.72 -5.35 -4.48
CA GLN A 428 10.37 -4.86 -4.80
C GLN A 428 9.54 -4.58 -3.55
N LEU A 429 9.05 -3.34 -3.42
CA LEU A 429 8.05 -2.98 -2.43
C LEU A 429 6.77 -2.49 -3.12
N LEU A 430 5.71 -3.27 -3.03
CA LEU A 430 4.38 -2.87 -3.46
C LEU A 430 3.69 -2.15 -2.29
N ARG A 431 3.01 -1.05 -2.58
CA ARG A 431 2.31 -0.24 -1.57
C ARG A 431 0.87 -0.06 -2.00
N HIS A 432 -0.08 -0.38 -1.13
CA HIS A 432 -1.51 -0.30 -1.43
C HIS A 432 -2.33 -0.16 -0.14
N TYR A 433 -3.22 0.84 -0.06
CA TYR A 433 -4.09 1.13 1.10
C TYR A 433 -3.42 1.02 2.49
N GLY A 434 -2.24 1.62 2.67
CA GLY A 434 -1.52 1.62 3.96
C GLY A 434 -0.82 0.30 4.30
N MET A 435 -0.75 -0.63 3.35
CA MET A 435 -0.02 -1.88 3.46
C MET A 435 1.18 -1.90 2.52
N LEU A 436 2.26 -2.50 3.00
CA LEU A 436 3.49 -2.75 2.28
C LEU A 436 3.61 -4.25 2.00
N TYR A 437 3.79 -4.62 0.75
CA TYR A 437 3.95 -6.01 0.34
C TYR A 437 5.31 -6.22 -0.31
N THR A 438 6.02 -7.24 0.14
CA THR A 438 7.34 -7.60 -0.39
C THR A 438 7.50 -9.11 -0.39
N LEU A 439 8.52 -9.58 -1.11
CA LEU A 439 9.00 -10.95 -1.00
C LEU A 439 10.22 -10.98 -0.08
N ALA A 440 10.28 -12.01 0.74
CA ALA A 440 11.43 -12.38 1.53
C ALA A 440 12.01 -13.74 1.06
N ASP A 441 13.33 -13.83 0.98
CA ASP A 441 14.10 -14.91 0.35
C ASP A 441 13.53 -15.32 -1.01
N ASP A 442 13.07 -14.34 -1.79
CA ASP A 442 12.38 -14.51 -3.08
C ASP A 442 11.14 -15.43 -3.08
N ARG A 443 10.63 -15.88 -1.93
CA ARG A 443 9.58 -16.92 -1.87
C ARG A 443 8.48 -16.65 -0.86
N VAL A 444 8.78 -15.98 0.24
CA VAL A 444 7.83 -15.71 1.32
C VAL A 444 7.17 -14.37 1.05
N ALA A 445 5.85 -14.34 0.89
CA ALA A 445 5.13 -13.08 0.77
C ALA A 445 4.84 -12.51 2.16
N LEU A 446 5.22 -11.26 2.37
CA LEU A 446 4.98 -10.52 3.60
C LEU A 446 4.05 -9.35 3.32
N ALA A 447 3.13 -9.09 4.25
CA ALA A 447 2.39 -7.84 4.31
C ALA A 447 2.64 -7.15 5.64
N ILE A 448 3.07 -5.90 5.56
CA ILE A 448 3.49 -5.10 6.68
C ILE A 448 2.65 -3.84 6.71
N HIS A 449 2.08 -3.53 7.87
CA HIS A 449 1.36 -2.29 8.06
C HIS A 449 2.31 -1.11 7.97
N GLU A 450 2.02 -0.15 7.09
CA GLU A 450 2.95 0.91 6.74
C GLU A 450 3.28 1.85 7.92
N LEU A 451 2.31 2.11 8.80
CA LEU A 451 2.52 3.08 9.89
C LEU A 451 3.18 2.45 11.12
N THR A 452 2.92 1.18 11.37
CA THR A 452 3.35 0.50 12.61
C THR A 452 4.51 -0.44 12.36
N GLY A 453 4.72 -0.88 11.12
CA GLY A 453 5.68 -1.92 10.79
C GLY A 453 5.28 -3.32 11.21
N ARG A 454 4.11 -3.48 11.81
CA ARG A 454 3.60 -4.81 12.19
C ARG A 454 3.44 -5.66 10.94
N GLU A 455 4.02 -6.84 10.94
CA GLU A 455 3.68 -7.89 9.98
C GLU A 455 2.22 -8.28 10.24
N VAL A 456 1.36 -8.01 9.26
CA VAL A 456 -0.09 -8.31 9.35
C VAL A 456 -0.34 -9.75 8.95
N TRP A 457 0.38 -10.22 7.93
CA TRP A 457 0.32 -11.61 7.51
C TRP A 457 1.59 -12.01 6.77
N ARG A 458 1.83 -13.32 6.75
CA ARG A 458 2.91 -13.99 6.04
C ARG A 458 2.37 -15.23 5.34
N GLN A 459 2.78 -15.41 4.09
CA GLN A 459 2.47 -16.60 3.33
C GLN A 459 3.75 -17.25 2.81
N THR A 460 3.95 -18.51 3.21
CA THR A 460 5.09 -19.34 2.77
C THR A 460 4.57 -20.47 1.89
N PRO A 461 4.64 -20.35 0.56
CA PRO A 461 4.24 -21.41 -0.35
C PRO A 461 5.15 -22.65 -0.20
N PRO A 462 4.59 -23.87 -0.12
CA PRO A 462 5.38 -25.08 -0.03
C PRO A 462 6.19 -25.33 -1.31
N ARG A 463 7.36 -25.96 -1.16
CA ARG A 463 8.23 -26.44 -2.27
C ARG A 463 8.57 -25.38 -3.32
N THR A 464 8.56 -24.11 -2.93
CA THR A 464 8.79 -22.97 -3.83
C THR A 464 10.21 -22.46 -3.64
N ARG A 465 10.95 -22.30 -4.75
CA ARG A 465 12.27 -21.66 -4.71
C ARG A 465 12.16 -20.18 -5.07
N ARG A 466 11.23 -19.86 -5.97
CA ARG A 466 10.96 -18.48 -6.39
C ARG A 466 9.47 -18.20 -6.49
N GLY A 467 9.07 -17.09 -5.87
CA GLY A 467 7.75 -16.51 -5.92
C GLY A 467 7.75 -15.22 -6.75
N TYR A 468 6.57 -14.88 -7.27
CA TYR A 468 6.32 -13.67 -8.02
C TYR A 468 5.06 -13.01 -7.48
N LEU A 469 5.25 -11.82 -6.90
CA LEU A 469 4.19 -11.08 -6.23
C LEU A 469 3.67 -9.94 -7.10
N SER A 470 2.35 -9.87 -7.24
CA SER A 470 1.65 -8.74 -7.84
C SER A 470 0.40 -8.40 -7.03
N VAL A 471 -0.10 -7.19 -7.20
CA VAL A 471 -1.40 -6.78 -6.64
C VAL A 471 -2.34 -6.53 -7.81
N HIS A 472 -3.53 -7.12 -7.74
CA HIS A 472 -4.58 -6.90 -8.72
C HIS A 472 -5.94 -6.80 -8.02
N ALA A 473 -6.66 -5.70 -8.25
CA ALA A 473 -7.87 -5.34 -7.52
C ALA A 473 -7.64 -5.46 -5.99
N HIS A 474 -8.39 -6.31 -5.31
CA HIS A 474 -8.30 -6.52 -3.85
C HIS A 474 -7.56 -7.81 -3.47
N ARG A 475 -6.64 -8.28 -4.33
CA ARG A 475 -5.87 -9.52 -4.12
C ARG A 475 -4.38 -9.28 -4.26
N ALA A 476 -3.61 -9.90 -3.37
CA ALA A 476 -2.21 -10.18 -3.64
C ALA A 476 -2.15 -11.52 -4.39
N LEU A 477 -1.58 -11.54 -5.58
CA LEU A 477 -1.37 -12.75 -6.36
C LEU A 477 0.07 -13.20 -6.19
N LEU A 478 0.26 -14.39 -5.63
CA LEU A 478 1.56 -15.00 -5.42
C LEU A 478 1.69 -16.23 -6.31
N ALA A 479 2.37 -16.08 -7.44
CA ALA A 479 2.68 -17.16 -8.37
C ALA A 479 4.02 -17.80 -8.00
N THR A 480 4.17 -19.11 -8.20
CA THR A 480 5.38 -19.85 -7.79
C THR A 480 5.98 -20.68 -8.92
N ASP A 481 7.30 -20.86 -8.88
CA ASP A 481 8.00 -21.79 -9.77
C ASP A 481 7.60 -23.26 -9.57
N SER A 482 6.94 -23.59 -8.46
CA SER A 482 6.37 -24.91 -8.18
C SER A 482 5.02 -25.19 -8.87
N GLY A 483 4.53 -24.26 -9.70
CA GLY A 483 3.29 -24.42 -10.46
C GLY A 483 2.01 -24.10 -9.67
N TYR A 484 2.12 -23.37 -8.56
CA TYR A 484 0.96 -22.91 -7.79
C TYR A 484 0.81 -21.40 -7.88
N LEU A 485 -0.43 -20.92 -7.82
CA LEU A 485 -0.72 -19.52 -7.61
C LEU A 485 -1.78 -19.36 -6.52
N TYR A 486 -1.52 -18.43 -5.61
CA TYR A 486 -2.37 -18.13 -4.47
C TYR A 486 -2.97 -16.74 -4.63
N GLY A 487 -4.30 -16.64 -4.53
CA GLY A 487 -5.01 -15.38 -4.40
C GLY A 487 -5.24 -15.06 -2.94
N LEU A 488 -4.50 -14.10 -2.41
CA LEU A 488 -4.51 -13.73 -1.00
C LEU A 488 -5.36 -12.48 -0.77
N GLY A 489 -6.10 -12.42 0.33
CA GLY A 489 -6.71 -11.19 0.80
C GLY A 489 -5.65 -10.15 1.15
N LEU A 490 -5.76 -8.93 0.62
CA LEU A 490 -4.77 -7.88 0.88
C LEU A 490 -4.65 -7.50 2.36
N ALA A 491 -5.76 -7.55 3.10
CA ALA A 491 -5.82 -7.14 4.50
C ALA A 491 -5.39 -8.23 5.48
N ASP A 492 -5.67 -9.51 5.20
CA ASP A 492 -5.54 -10.61 6.16
C ASP A 492 -4.69 -11.78 5.68
N GLY A 493 -4.25 -11.77 4.42
CA GLY A 493 -3.41 -12.82 3.85
C GLY A 493 -4.13 -14.14 3.65
N GLN A 494 -5.44 -14.22 3.95
CA GLN A 494 -6.20 -15.46 3.78
C GLN A 494 -6.20 -15.88 2.31
N VAL A 495 -5.89 -17.15 2.08
CA VAL A 495 -5.98 -17.77 0.76
C VAL A 495 -7.46 -17.83 0.35
N ARG A 496 -7.85 -16.95 -0.57
CA ARG A 496 -9.21 -16.90 -1.14
C ARG A 496 -9.38 -17.96 -2.22
N PHE A 497 -8.32 -18.23 -2.95
CA PHE A 497 -8.25 -19.33 -3.89
C PHE A 497 -6.81 -19.80 -4.05
N ARG A 498 -6.68 -21.05 -4.50
CA ARG A 498 -5.43 -21.66 -4.90
C ARG A 498 -5.64 -22.34 -6.24
N MET A 499 -4.76 -22.08 -7.18
CA MET A 499 -4.73 -22.77 -8.47
C MET A 499 -3.43 -23.55 -8.63
N SER A 500 -3.52 -24.63 -9.39
CA SER A 500 -2.39 -25.42 -9.86
C SER A 500 -2.32 -25.36 -11.38
N ALA A 501 -1.15 -25.07 -11.91
CA ALA A 501 -0.84 -25.12 -13.33
C ALA A 501 0.01 -26.35 -13.64
N SER A 502 -0.04 -26.82 -14.89
CA SER A 502 0.77 -27.95 -15.38
C SER A 502 2.25 -27.59 -15.56
N LEU A 503 2.58 -26.29 -15.59
CA LEU A 503 3.92 -25.76 -15.81
C LEU A 503 4.28 -24.73 -14.73
N PRO A 504 5.57 -24.51 -14.44
CA PRO A 504 6.05 -23.44 -13.56
C PRO A 504 5.58 -22.06 -14.01
N PHE A 505 5.28 -21.17 -13.06
CA PHE A 505 5.11 -19.75 -13.38
C PHE A 505 6.47 -19.10 -13.62
N LEU A 506 6.58 -18.26 -14.65
CA LEU A 506 7.83 -17.58 -15.04
C LEU A 506 7.92 -16.13 -14.56
N GLY A 507 6.82 -15.57 -14.05
CA GLY A 507 6.75 -14.15 -13.70
C GLY A 507 5.50 -13.79 -12.91
N ALA A 508 5.42 -12.51 -12.53
CA ALA A 508 4.28 -11.97 -11.82
C ALA A 508 3.04 -11.95 -12.75
N PRO A 509 1.85 -12.35 -12.27
CA PRO A 509 0.61 -12.22 -13.03
C PRO A 509 0.35 -10.77 -13.49
N VAL A 510 -0.13 -10.62 -14.72
CA VAL A 510 -0.40 -9.32 -15.33
C VAL A 510 -1.91 -9.07 -15.35
N PRO A 511 -2.39 -7.97 -14.76
CA PRO A 511 -3.80 -7.57 -14.80
C PRO A 511 -4.38 -7.46 -16.23
N TRP A 512 -5.58 -8.01 -16.44
CA TRP A 512 -6.37 -7.81 -17.66
C TRP A 512 -7.87 -7.71 -17.35
N ALA A 513 -8.34 -6.47 -17.19
CA ALA A 513 -9.69 -6.15 -16.72
C ALA A 513 -9.97 -6.81 -15.35
N LYS A 514 -10.97 -7.69 -15.25
CA LYS A 514 -11.29 -8.46 -14.04
C LYS A 514 -10.52 -9.78 -13.90
N HIS A 515 -9.72 -10.12 -14.91
CA HIS A 515 -8.91 -11.33 -14.96
C HIS A 515 -7.44 -10.96 -14.80
N PHE A 516 -6.59 -11.97 -14.62
CA PHE A 516 -5.16 -11.83 -14.81
C PHE A 516 -4.66 -12.85 -15.82
N VAL A 517 -3.56 -12.49 -16.48
CA VAL A 517 -2.79 -13.39 -17.35
C VAL A 517 -1.53 -13.79 -16.62
N ALA A 518 -1.27 -15.08 -16.55
CA ALA A 518 -0.02 -15.61 -16.04
C ALA A 518 0.77 -16.31 -17.15
N LEU A 519 2.09 -16.10 -17.15
CA LEU A 519 3.00 -16.79 -18.04
C LEU A 519 3.55 -18.04 -17.35
N LEU A 520 3.38 -19.17 -18.03
CA LEU A 520 3.86 -20.47 -17.61
C LEU A 520 4.94 -20.95 -18.58
N GLY A 521 5.91 -21.73 -18.11
CA GLY A 521 6.81 -22.40 -19.03
C GLY A 521 7.96 -23.19 -18.40
N GLN A 522 8.55 -24.03 -19.22
CA GLN A 522 9.74 -24.82 -18.92
C GLN A 522 10.50 -25.10 -20.24
N GLY A 523 11.71 -24.57 -20.37
CA GLY A 523 12.47 -24.65 -21.62
C GLY A 523 11.75 -23.90 -22.75
N SER A 524 11.46 -24.59 -23.85
CA SER A 524 10.72 -24.03 -24.99
C SER A 524 9.20 -24.21 -24.91
N ASN A 525 8.70 -24.96 -23.93
CA ASN A 525 7.26 -25.13 -23.71
C ASN A 525 6.76 -23.99 -22.86
N SER A 526 5.88 -23.17 -23.41
CA SER A 526 5.32 -22.00 -22.74
C SER A 526 3.80 -22.03 -22.84
N ALA A 527 3.11 -21.43 -21.89
CA ALA A 527 1.67 -21.26 -21.95
C ALA A 527 1.22 -19.94 -21.32
N LEU A 528 0.11 -19.40 -21.81
CA LEU A 528 -0.59 -18.30 -21.18
C LEU A 528 -1.82 -18.85 -20.48
N LEU A 529 -1.95 -18.57 -19.19
CA LEU A 529 -3.13 -18.88 -18.40
C LEU A 529 -3.92 -17.60 -18.18
N LEU A 530 -5.19 -17.58 -18.58
CA LEU A 530 -6.15 -16.55 -18.17
C LEU A 530 -7.01 -17.09 -17.04
N ALA A 531 -7.07 -16.37 -15.93
CA ALA A 531 -7.93 -16.73 -14.81
C ALA A 531 -8.62 -15.51 -14.20
N ASP A 532 -9.79 -15.75 -13.60
CA ASP A 532 -10.51 -14.72 -12.86
C ASP A 532 -9.74 -14.31 -11.60
N ALA A 533 -9.60 -12.99 -11.41
CA ALA A 533 -8.79 -12.45 -10.33
C ALA A 533 -9.41 -12.62 -8.95
N HIS A 534 -10.72 -12.85 -8.87
CA HIS A 534 -11.43 -12.94 -7.61
C HIS A 534 -11.54 -14.39 -7.13
N THR A 535 -11.93 -15.28 -8.04
CA THR A 535 -12.23 -16.70 -7.79
C THR A 535 -11.05 -17.62 -8.06
N GLY A 536 -10.11 -17.21 -8.91
CA GLY A 536 -9.03 -18.07 -9.39
C GLY A 536 -9.48 -19.13 -10.39
N GLU A 537 -10.71 -19.07 -10.91
CA GLU A 537 -11.17 -20.00 -11.93
C GLU A 537 -10.41 -19.76 -13.23
N SER A 538 -9.84 -20.84 -13.78
CA SER A 538 -9.20 -20.81 -15.09
C SER A 538 -10.26 -20.62 -16.17
N VAL A 539 -10.08 -19.59 -16.99
CA VAL A 539 -10.95 -19.30 -18.13
C VAL A 539 -10.45 -20.07 -19.35
N TRP A 540 -9.15 -20.00 -19.62
CA TRP A 540 -8.48 -20.77 -20.66
C TRP A 540 -6.98 -20.83 -20.44
N THR A 541 -6.35 -21.82 -21.08
CA THR A 541 -4.90 -21.92 -21.23
C THR A 541 -4.57 -21.98 -22.72
N PHE A 542 -3.62 -21.16 -23.16
CA PHE A 542 -3.12 -21.11 -24.53
C PHE A 542 -1.67 -21.60 -24.55
N GLU A 543 -1.45 -22.81 -25.05
CA GLU A 543 -0.14 -23.44 -25.17
C GLU A 543 0.61 -22.95 -26.42
N MET A 544 1.92 -22.77 -26.30
CA MET A 544 2.79 -22.31 -27.39
C MET A 544 4.22 -22.84 -27.20
N SER A 545 4.94 -22.97 -28.30
CA SER A 545 6.37 -23.35 -28.28
C SER A 545 7.25 -22.12 -28.47
N LEU A 546 7.32 -21.26 -27.45
CA LEU A 546 8.20 -20.09 -27.45
C LEU A 546 9.31 -20.25 -26.41
N ALA A 547 10.55 -20.15 -26.85
CA ALA A 547 11.69 -19.95 -25.97
C ALA A 547 11.81 -18.47 -25.58
N LEU A 548 12.37 -18.20 -24.40
CA LEU A 548 12.57 -16.85 -23.86
C LEU A 548 11.32 -15.94 -23.98
N PRO A 549 10.13 -16.39 -23.51
CA PRO A 549 8.91 -15.61 -23.63
C PRO A 549 9.02 -14.27 -22.88
N SER A 550 8.58 -13.20 -23.52
CA SER A 550 8.44 -11.88 -22.91
C SER A 550 7.30 -11.86 -21.89
N THR A 551 7.31 -10.91 -20.95
CA THR A 551 6.12 -10.61 -20.13
C THR A 551 4.90 -10.34 -21.04
N PRO A 552 3.76 -10.99 -20.81
CA PRO A 552 2.57 -10.79 -21.64
C PRO A 552 2.07 -9.34 -21.54
N LEU A 553 1.62 -8.80 -22.67
CA LEU A 553 1.10 -7.43 -22.78
C LEU A 553 -0.38 -7.46 -23.16
N PRO A 554 -1.31 -7.40 -22.19
CA PRO A 554 -2.71 -7.18 -22.47
C PRO A 554 -2.94 -5.79 -23.08
N SER A 555 -3.77 -5.73 -24.11
CA SER A 555 -4.23 -4.47 -24.66
C SER A 555 -5.60 -4.52 -25.31
N GLY A 556 -6.55 -3.80 -24.70
CA GLY A 556 -7.95 -3.86 -25.08
C GLY A 556 -8.46 -5.30 -24.97
N LYS A 557 -8.93 -5.86 -26.10
CA LYS A 557 -9.42 -7.25 -26.22
C LYS A 557 -8.37 -8.24 -26.74
N ARG A 558 -7.10 -7.85 -26.76
CA ARG A 558 -6.00 -8.65 -27.29
C ARG A 558 -4.89 -8.79 -26.27
N LEU A 559 -4.11 -9.83 -26.43
CA LEU A 559 -2.97 -10.16 -25.59
C LEU A 559 -1.79 -10.46 -26.51
N TYR A 560 -0.65 -9.83 -26.23
CA TYR A 560 0.55 -9.95 -27.05
C TYR A 560 1.66 -10.60 -26.24
N ILE A 561 2.39 -11.52 -26.88
CA ILE A 561 3.58 -12.14 -26.33
C ILE A 561 4.62 -12.32 -27.43
N ALA A 562 5.86 -11.96 -27.13
CA ALA A 562 6.99 -12.22 -28.02
C ALA A 562 7.88 -13.30 -27.42
N GLY A 563 8.58 -14.02 -28.29
CA GLY A 563 9.53 -15.06 -27.90
C GLY A 563 10.30 -15.52 -29.13
N GLU A 564 11.09 -16.55 -28.94
CA GLU A 564 11.87 -17.17 -30.01
C GLU A 564 11.22 -18.48 -30.43
N LEU A 565 11.07 -18.66 -31.74
CA LEU A 565 10.62 -19.89 -32.36
C LEU A 565 11.63 -20.26 -33.44
N GLU A 566 12.26 -21.42 -33.30
CA GLU A 566 13.26 -21.93 -34.26
C GLU A 566 14.41 -20.95 -34.57
N GLY A 567 14.86 -20.18 -33.57
CA GLY A 567 15.93 -19.18 -33.73
C GLY A 567 15.46 -17.81 -34.21
N GLU A 568 14.19 -17.66 -34.59
CA GLU A 568 13.62 -16.39 -35.05
C GLU A 568 12.72 -15.76 -33.99
N GLY A 569 12.84 -14.44 -33.82
CA GLY A 569 11.93 -13.67 -32.97
C GLY A 569 10.53 -13.61 -33.57
N VAL A 570 9.52 -14.01 -32.80
CA VAL A 570 8.11 -13.99 -33.19
C VAL A 570 7.26 -13.24 -32.18
N LEU A 571 6.21 -12.57 -32.68
CA LEU A 571 5.14 -11.97 -31.89
C LEU A 571 3.84 -12.72 -32.17
N VAL A 572 3.18 -13.16 -31.10
CA VAL A 572 1.90 -13.84 -31.13
C VAL A 572 0.82 -12.92 -30.58
N CYS A 573 -0.30 -12.82 -31.27
CA CYS A 573 -1.51 -12.15 -30.79
C CYS A 573 -2.58 -13.18 -30.46
N VAL A 574 -3.05 -13.15 -29.22
CA VAL A 574 -4.16 -13.96 -28.71
C VAL A 574 -5.33 -13.03 -28.41
N ASP A 575 -6.56 -13.46 -28.65
CA ASP A 575 -7.75 -12.69 -28.28
C ASP A 575 -8.23 -12.98 -26.85
N SER A 576 -9.30 -12.32 -26.43
CA SER A 576 -9.92 -12.54 -25.11
C SER A 576 -10.46 -13.96 -24.89
N ALA A 577 -10.69 -14.73 -25.96
CA ALA A 577 -11.20 -16.10 -25.90
C ALA A 577 -10.08 -17.15 -25.90
N GLY A 578 -8.80 -16.74 -25.89
CA GLY A 578 -7.66 -17.66 -25.91
C GLY A 578 -7.33 -18.19 -27.30
N GLN A 579 -7.84 -17.58 -28.37
CA GLN A 579 -7.56 -18.01 -29.74
C GLN A 579 -6.44 -17.18 -30.37
N ALA A 580 -5.49 -17.86 -31.00
CA ALA A 580 -4.45 -17.20 -31.80
C ALA A 580 -5.09 -16.47 -32.98
N ARG A 581 -4.87 -15.16 -33.07
CA ARG A 581 -5.33 -14.33 -34.19
C ARG A 581 -4.31 -14.29 -35.30
N TRP A 582 -3.05 -14.16 -34.94
CA TRP A 582 -1.93 -14.19 -35.88
C TRP A 582 -0.62 -14.41 -35.13
N GLN A 583 0.38 -14.85 -35.88
CA GLN A 583 1.77 -14.93 -35.48
C GLN A 583 2.62 -14.23 -36.56
N ARG A 584 3.61 -13.45 -36.11
CA ARG A 584 4.44 -12.63 -37.00
C ARG A 584 5.92 -12.72 -36.64
N ALA A 585 6.73 -13.02 -37.64
CA ALA A 585 8.18 -12.91 -37.55
C ALA A 585 8.60 -11.44 -37.44
N LEU A 586 9.43 -11.15 -36.46
CA LEU A 586 9.87 -9.81 -36.12
C LEU A 586 11.14 -9.42 -36.89
N HIS A 587 12.03 -10.38 -37.15
CA HIS A 587 13.36 -10.18 -37.73
C HIS A 587 14.19 -9.14 -36.95
N LEU A 588 14.20 -9.27 -35.62
CA LEU A 588 14.93 -8.39 -34.71
C LEU A 588 16.19 -9.04 -34.12
N GLY A 589 16.58 -10.19 -34.67
CA GLY A 589 17.59 -11.08 -34.11
C GLY A 589 17.03 -11.98 -32.99
N PRO A 590 17.92 -12.74 -32.31
CA PRO A 590 17.55 -13.61 -31.20
C PRO A 590 17.02 -12.81 -30.01
N GLY A 591 16.24 -13.48 -29.15
CA GLY A 591 15.67 -12.89 -27.95
C GLY A 591 16.73 -12.58 -26.86
N PRO A 592 16.30 -12.04 -25.70
CA PRO A 592 14.92 -11.84 -25.27
C PRO A 592 14.25 -10.58 -25.86
N PHE A 593 12.93 -10.49 -25.73
CA PHE A 593 12.11 -9.37 -26.20
C PHE A 593 11.32 -8.69 -25.07
N ALA A 594 11.02 -7.41 -25.26
CA ALA A 594 10.12 -6.64 -24.40
C ALA A 594 9.07 -5.90 -25.23
N LEU A 595 7.90 -5.66 -24.63
CA LEU A 595 6.73 -5.11 -25.31
C LEU A 595 6.29 -3.80 -24.65
N ALA A 596 5.80 -2.86 -25.47
CA ALA A 596 5.03 -1.71 -24.99
C ALA A 596 3.82 -1.42 -25.88
N ARG A 597 2.76 -0.89 -25.27
CA ARG A 597 1.54 -0.52 -25.99
C ARG A 597 1.72 0.81 -26.74
N LEU A 598 1.30 0.81 -28.00
CA LEU A 598 1.07 2.01 -28.79
C LEU A 598 -0.41 2.11 -29.20
N PRO A 599 -0.94 3.31 -29.51
CA PRO A 599 -2.26 3.42 -30.12
C PRO A 599 -2.33 2.59 -31.41
N GLY A 600 -3.26 1.62 -31.45
CA GLY A 600 -3.47 0.74 -32.61
C GLY A 600 -2.33 -0.22 -32.95
N ALA A 601 -1.33 -0.37 -32.08
CA ALA A 601 -0.13 -1.15 -32.37
C ALA A 601 0.59 -1.63 -31.09
N VAL A 602 1.56 -2.50 -31.27
CA VAL A 602 2.51 -2.92 -30.24
C VAL A 602 3.91 -2.62 -30.73
N LEU A 603 4.73 -2.10 -29.83
CA LEU A 603 6.16 -1.97 -30.04
C LEU A 603 6.86 -3.16 -29.40
N VAL A 604 7.73 -3.81 -30.16
CA VAL A 604 8.59 -4.88 -29.70
C VAL A 604 10.04 -4.42 -29.76
N THR A 605 10.81 -4.66 -28.71
CA THR A 605 12.25 -4.37 -28.67
C THR A 605 13.04 -5.61 -28.29
N SER A 606 14.20 -5.81 -28.92
CA SER A 606 15.14 -6.88 -28.57
C SER A 606 16.27 -6.37 -27.68
N ALA A 607 16.97 -7.28 -27.02
CA ALA A 607 18.18 -6.96 -26.25
C ALA A 607 19.33 -6.36 -27.10
N LEU A 608 19.30 -6.52 -28.42
CA LEU A 608 20.23 -5.89 -29.38
C LEU A 608 19.88 -4.42 -29.69
N GLY A 609 18.87 -3.89 -29.03
CA GLY A 609 18.29 -2.58 -29.26
C GLY A 609 17.52 -2.45 -30.56
N ALA A 610 17.27 -3.54 -31.30
CA ALA A 610 16.38 -3.51 -32.46
C ALA A 610 14.92 -3.33 -32.01
N ALA A 611 14.08 -2.75 -32.88
CA ALA A 611 12.67 -2.54 -32.59
C ALA A 611 11.78 -2.77 -33.80
N ALA A 612 10.54 -3.21 -33.58
CA ALA A 612 9.50 -3.25 -34.60
C ALA A 612 8.20 -2.68 -34.04
N ARG A 613 7.50 -1.90 -34.86
CA ARG A 613 6.09 -1.57 -34.61
C ARG A 613 5.23 -2.52 -35.42
N VAL A 614 4.37 -3.24 -34.73
CA VAL A 614 3.41 -4.16 -35.33
C VAL A 614 2.01 -3.64 -35.07
N SER A 615 1.22 -3.42 -36.11
CA SER A 615 -0.16 -2.99 -35.99
C SER A 615 -0.98 -4.03 -35.24
N ASP A 616 -2.11 -3.60 -34.68
CA ASP A 616 -3.07 -4.51 -34.05
C ASP A 616 -3.47 -5.64 -35.05
N ALA A 617 -3.53 -5.37 -36.36
CA ALA A 617 -3.83 -6.37 -37.41
C ALA A 617 -2.69 -7.38 -37.68
N GLY A 618 -1.51 -7.20 -37.09
CA GLY A 618 -0.34 -8.04 -37.32
C GLY A 618 0.48 -7.64 -38.54
N GLU A 619 0.33 -6.41 -39.02
CA GLU A 619 1.20 -5.86 -40.08
C GLU A 619 2.40 -5.18 -39.44
N VAL A 620 3.61 -5.43 -39.96
CA VAL A 620 4.80 -4.74 -39.46
C VAL A 620 4.91 -3.39 -40.14
N ASP A 621 4.53 -2.35 -39.41
CA ASP A 621 4.48 -0.97 -39.92
C ASP A 621 5.87 -0.42 -40.20
N TRP A 622 6.83 -0.70 -39.30
CA TRP A 622 8.24 -0.37 -39.51
C TRP A 622 9.15 -1.25 -38.64
N ARG A 623 10.42 -1.34 -39.04
CA ARG A 623 11.50 -1.99 -38.29
C ARG A 623 12.67 -1.04 -38.13
N LEU A 624 13.36 -1.20 -37.02
CA LEU A 624 14.57 -0.50 -36.64
C LEU A 624 15.63 -1.56 -36.32
N GLY A 625 16.72 -1.57 -37.09
CA GLY A 625 17.81 -2.54 -36.90
C GLY A 625 18.52 -2.38 -35.56
N ALA A 626 19.29 -3.41 -35.16
CA ALA A 626 20.09 -3.40 -33.93
C ALA A 626 21.02 -2.18 -33.83
N ALA A 627 21.31 -1.74 -32.60
CA ALA A 627 22.23 -0.64 -32.35
C ALA A 627 23.06 -0.87 -31.09
N GLY A 628 24.32 -1.22 -31.31
CA GLY A 628 25.30 -1.49 -30.27
C GLY A 628 25.33 -2.96 -29.84
N GLU A 629 25.94 -3.19 -28.68
CA GLU A 629 26.08 -4.52 -28.10
C GLU A 629 24.78 -5.04 -27.47
N GLN A 630 24.71 -6.36 -27.31
CA GLN A 630 23.58 -7.04 -26.71
C GLN A 630 23.50 -6.75 -25.21
N LEU A 631 22.33 -6.29 -24.76
CA LEU A 631 22.04 -6.16 -23.33
C LEU A 631 21.83 -7.54 -22.68
N THR A 632 22.17 -7.65 -21.40
CA THR A 632 21.94 -8.87 -20.60
C THR A 632 20.46 -9.26 -20.50
N ARG A 633 19.56 -8.28 -20.62
CA ARG A 633 18.11 -8.48 -20.62
C ARG A 633 17.41 -7.50 -21.56
N ALA A 634 16.23 -7.89 -22.05
CA ALA A 634 15.36 -6.97 -22.78
C ALA A 634 14.71 -5.98 -21.79
N LEU A 635 14.88 -4.69 -22.05
CA LEU A 635 14.26 -3.63 -21.26
C LEU A 635 12.97 -3.16 -21.93
N GLN A 636 11.98 -2.78 -21.11
CA GLN A 636 10.73 -2.24 -21.64
C GLN A 636 10.99 -0.90 -22.34
N PRO A 637 10.51 -0.72 -23.58
CA PRO A 637 10.60 0.56 -24.25
C PRO A 637 9.62 1.56 -23.63
N ILE A 638 10.01 2.83 -23.57
CA ILE A 638 9.22 3.87 -22.92
C ILE A 638 8.54 4.74 -23.96
N VAL A 639 7.22 4.88 -23.85
CA VAL A 639 6.44 5.81 -24.66
C VAL A 639 6.17 7.06 -23.82
N SER A 640 6.78 8.19 -24.17
CA SER A 640 6.61 9.45 -23.46
C SER A 640 6.56 10.64 -24.41
N ARG A 641 5.61 11.54 -24.20
CA ARG A 641 5.39 12.77 -24.99
C ARG A 641 5.36 12.56 -26.51
N GLY A 642 4.81 11.45 -27.00
CA GLY A 642 4.73 11.14 -28.43
C GLY A 642 6.06 10.69 -29.05
N VAL A 643 7.00 10.26 -28.22
CA VAL A 643 8.29 9.68 -28.62
C VAL A 643 8.42 8.30 -27.98
N VAL A 644 9.01 7.37 -28.73
CA VAL A 644 9.36 6.04 -28.25
C VAL A 644 10.85 6.03 -27.91
N LEU A 645 11.20 5.57 -26.73
CA LEU A 645 12.59 5.33 -26.33
C LEU A 645 12.87 3.84 -26.43
N VAL A 646 13.67 3.48 -27.42
CA VAL A 646 14.14 2.10 -27.65
C VAL A 646 15.42 1.88 -26.83
N PRO A 647 15.41 0.95 -25.86
CA PRO A 647 16.59 0.60 -25.07
C PRO A 647 17.67 -0.08 -25.93
N GLY A 648 18.92 0.10 -25.56
CA GLY A 648 20.10 -0.48 -26.19
C GLY A 648 21.36 0.18 -25.60
N GLU A 649 22.56 -0.23 -26.02
CA GLU A 649 23.80 0.50 -25.69
C GLU A 649 23.67 2.00 -26.05
N ARG A 650 23.00 2.25 -27.17
CA ARG A 650 22.48 3.57 -27.54
C ARG A 650 20.96 3.57 -27.41
N VAL A 651 20.46 4.33 -26.45
CA VAL A 651 19.02 4.60 -26.34
C VAL A 651 18.62 5.49 -27.49
N ARG A 652 17.69 5.03 -28.32
CA ARG A 652 17.20 5.76 -29.49
C ARG A 652 15.81 6.32 -29.23
N ALA A 653 15.66 7.61 -29.43
CA ALA A 653 14.37 8.29 -29.44
C ALA A 653 13.80 8.22 -30.86
N VAL A 654 12.60 7.64 -31.00
CA VAL A 654 12.02 7.25 -32.28
C VAL A 654 10.61 7.83 -32.44
N ASP A 655 10.27 8.28 -33.65
CA ASP A 655 8.91 8.63 -34.03
C ASP A 655 8.02 7.36 -34.01
N PRO A 656 7.00 7.29 -33.16
CA PRO A 656 6.19 6.08 -33.01
C PRO A 656 5.46 5.68 -34.30
N THR A 657 5.16 6.61 -35.19
CA THR A 657 4.35 6.34 -36.38
C THR A 657 5.22 5.81 -37.51
N ARG A 658 6.38 6.44 -37.74
CA ARG A 658 7.20 6.20 -38.95
C ARG A 658 8.52 5.46 -38.68
N GLY A 659 8.94 5.35 -37.43
CA GLY A 659 10.20 4.69 -37.06
C GLY A 659 11.44 5.57 -37.28
N ASP A 660 11.28 6.87 -37.59
CA ASP A 660 12.40 7.80 -37.72
C ASP A 660 13.15 7.94 -36.40
N VAL A 661 14.47 7.74 -36.40
CA VAL A 661 15.32 8.05 -35.24
C VAL A 661 15.47 9.57 -35.12
N LEU A 662 14.93 10.13 -34.04
CA LEU A 662 14.95 11.55 -33.71
C LEU A 662 16.22 11.95 -32.93
N ALA A 663 16.77 11.03 -32.14
CA ALA A 663 18.03 11.19 -31.42
C ALA A 663 18.59 9.85 -30.95
N GLU A 664 19.90 9.84 -30.69
CA GLU A 664 20.58 8.74 -30.02
C GLU A 664 21.34 9.28 -28.81
N VAL A 665 21.28 8.57 -27.69
CA VAL A 665 22.02 8.89 -26.48
C VAL A 665 22.74 7.63 -26.01
N ARG A 666 24.07 7.72 -25.79
CA ARG A 666 24.84 6.61 -25.21
C ARG A 666 24.42 6.41 -23.76
N ALA A 667 24.04 5.19 -23.41
CA ALA A 667 23.42 4.90 -22.13
C ALA A 667 24.42 4.51 -21.02
N GLY A 668 25.66 4.19 -21.41
CA GLY A 668 26.66 3.51 -20.56
C GLY A 668 26.95 2.11 -21.11
N VAL A 669 27.85 1.38 -20.45
CA VAL A 669 28.14 -0.02 -20.80
C VAL A 669 27.11 -0.91 -20.11
N GLY A 670 26.46 -1.80 -20.85
CA GLY A 670 25.44 -2.69 -20.29
C GLY A 670 24.28 -1.93 -19.64
N LEU A 671 23.39 -1.33 -20.43
CA LEU A 671 22.21 -0.65 -19.90
C LEU A 671 21.33 -1.62 -19.09
N MET A 672 21.22 -1.42 -17.79
CA MET A 672 20.45 -2.24 -16.86
C MET A 672 19.03 -1.72 -16.63
N SER A 673 18.83 -0.41 -16.67
CA SER A 673 17.50 0.20 -16.56
C SER A 673 17.39 1.52 -17.30
N LEU A 674 16.23 1.75 -17.91
CA LEU A 674 15.86 2.98 -18.60
C LEU A 674 14.61 3.56 -17.92
N GLN A 675 14.61 4.86 -17.63
CA GLN A 675 13.43 5.60 -17.22
C GLN A 675 13.36 6.96 -17.92
N ALA A 676 12.14 7.50 -18.07
CA ALA A 676 11.95 8.85 -18.56
C ALA A 676 10.83 9.58 -17.81
N ASP A 677 10.99 10.88 -17.60
CA ASP A 677 9.97 11.69 -16.93
C ASP A 677 8.97 12.33 -17.92
N SER A 678 7.97 13.03 -17.37
CA SER A 678 6.96 13.75 -18.14
C SER A 678 7.50 14.94 -18.95
N ARG A 679 8.77 15.32 -18.76
CA ARG A 679 9.47 16.35 -19.54
C ARG A 679 10.38 15.75 -20.61
N LEU A 680 10.42 14.42 -20.73
CA LEU A 680 11.33 13.66 -21.57
C LEU A 680 12.80 13.79 -21.13
N ASN A 681 13.07 13.99 -19.85
CA ASN A 681 14.39 13.74 -19.30
C ASN A 681 14.62 12.24 -19.22
N LEU A 682 15.83 11.80 -19.54
CA LEU A 682 16.20 10.39 -19.61
C LEU A 682 17.08 10.04 -18.41
N TYR A 683 16.90 8.84 -17.88
CA TYR A 683 17.67 8.30 -16.76
C TYR A 683 18.12 6.89 -17.11
N PHE A 684 19.42 6.66 -17.07
CA PHE A 684 20.05 5.38 -17.43
C PHE A 684 20.81 4.84 -16.24
N LEU A 685 20.64 3.55 -15.97
CA LEU A 685 21.48 2.80 -15.04
C LEU A 685 22.32 1.82 -15.86
N ASP A 686 23.64 1.90 -15.73
CA ASP A 686 24.57 0.97 -16.38
C ASP A 686 24.98 -0.19 -15.45
N GLU A 687 25.69 -1.18 -15.97
CA GLU A 687 26.10 -2.39 -15.22
C GLU A 687 27.12 -2.10 -14.10
N PHE A 688 27.84 -0.97 -14.20
CA PHE A 688 28.81 -0.52 -13.21
C PHE A 688 28.17 0.30 -12.09
N GLY A 689 26.84 0.45 -12.09
CA GLY A 689 26.12 1.23 -11.08
C GLY A 689 26.28 2.74 -11.24
N THR A 690 26.41 3.20 -12.48
CA THR A 690 26.36 4.61 -12.85
C THR A 690 24.93 4.97 -13.26
N LEU A 691 24.33 5.92 -12.53
CA LEU A 691 23.06 6.53 -12.86
C LEU A 691 23.31 7.87 -13.55
N SER A 692 23.01 7.93 -14.85
CA SER A 692 23.20 9.12 -15.68
C SER A 692 21.86 9.74 -16.05
N ALA A 693 21.75 11.06 -15.89
CA ALA A 693 20.56 11.81 -16.23
C ALA A 693 20.83 12.76 -17.41
N TYR A 694 19.89 12.80 -18.35
CA TYR A 694 19.94 13.68 -19.51
C TYR A 694 18.67 14.52 -19.60
N ARG A 695 18.83 15.79 -19.91
CA ARG A 695 17.72 16.72 -20.14
C ARG A 695 17.48 16.88 -21.62
N LEU A 696 16.21 16.96 -22.01
CA LEU A 696 15.85 17.45 -23.35
C LEU A 696 16.23 18.93 -23.45
N GLY A 697 17.29 19.24 -24.19
CA GLY A 697 17.81 20.60 -24.38
C GLY A 697 17.01 21.36 -25.43
N SER A 698 16.93 20.81 -26.65
CA SER A 698 16.17 21.40 -27.75
C SER A 698 15.47 20.34 -28.61
N HIS A 699 14.43 20.77 -29.32
CA HIS A 699 13.73 19.98 -30.32
C HIS A 699 13.60 20.80 -31.60
N PHE A 700 13.79 20.16 -32.75
CA PHE A 700 13.60 20.76 -34.06
C PHE A 700 12.37 20.12 -34.72
N ALA A 701 11.42 20.96 -35.13
CA ALA A 701 10.22 20.54 -35.83
C ALA A 701 10.07 21.36 -37.11
N VAL A 702 9.62 20.71 -38.17
CA VAL A 702 9.32 21.34 -39.46
C VAL A 702 7.82 21.58 -39.51
N VAL A 703 7.41 22.84 -39.62
CA VAL A 703 6.02 23.19 -39.93
C VAL A 703 5.77 22.74 -41.37
N GLY A 704 4.85 21.82 -41.59
CA GLY A 704 4.40 21.48 -42.93
C GLY A 704 3.44 22.58 -43.40
N ASP A 705 3.57 23.01 -44.65
CA ASP A 705 2.60 23.86 -45.34
C ASP A 705 1.23 23.19 -45.43
#